data_AF-A0AAN2Z2Z1-F1
#
_entry.id   AF-A0AAN2Z2Z1-F1
#
_cell.length_a   1.000
_cell.length_b   1.000
_cell.length_c   1.000
_cell.angle_alpha   90.00
_cell.angle_beta   90.00
_cell.angle_gamma   90.00
#
_symmetry.space_group_name_H-M   'P 1'
#
loop_
_entity.id
_entity.type
_entity.pdbx_description
1 polymer ?
#
loop_
_entity_poly.entity_id
_entity_poly.type
_entity_poly.pdbx_seq_one_letter_code
_entity_poly.pdbx_strand_id
1 'polypeptide(L)'
;MTITRSAFKGYVYQQQVLSFFIAIMDSKRDIREIEAENKVDHHFDDLRVVRDKEYYIQIKNYPQMTMDDIKIDDKNITIFNNKNKYNADNNNVIVVNSEHIETTTEFWGLRAALVNGIYVIPLTPDDIFNEMENMYFDDTRIRIILEYSYKLTVDAKFCCKLDDLPEFKTISMDLEDNTILVREIEVSNEKGCQFIIGKPGVGKSHYVNELNKKYSEAIVYRFWVGSQDLFIEKRLEFREFIKNLSFLIFKKPKLHSEAEILSKINRDKLTIIIDGLDHVENYKPRELERYFAFFEKVTNACVVILSRPLQYKINYPIYTLENWTQDETINYLNAAFTITNYSVTQRVYEITQGYPILVSFLANHYNLFGDINLETQIDAIDDYYELLLDNIDMKTALSIFMINSSFILKEEIPILLNNNMLSTIVLEFIRNYPYLFKEIDSRVSLIHDSFNTYLRNLKLPDDDLEYGRNHVFTSIMNQEFRYLSRFGTFSMTDYDKKNVIKKYSNLLIFNELMESHYDFDSIREFYFAIRDELENFQDILDIYEYYDLLLILLSIERNNLVGNDSLLHQLVSYLSSFHSDEIKIYSSGALWAAYQLEINNNLYPMRKLLSEHSYPADNIADYFKVLEDEELFFEKFKGDSQSEELEALLKDSSNYEHQKKKTLILLLAEIYIKRDLENEYYKIIQEYVESDEQQSINKIRRKCQNFGIRNFWGYSILEQAKYLIWEQGYATQYNPLRNTSLSKIISNRANNGSFDVEQYITSYLRLSVHLQNKVDINNINKFVMMYYNRKDYSVYSFPALLSVFEQKGFIREEDSIDLLIKLMNQSEKGIRHLLTTYLSSKDSECMLTHKEKFSSDNYYVDYFELPKGHINQLEREFIFDYFFNRLGRSNSISFYEIKQLLESKHRYDLIQILTYNSIEISNVPSERLAFFDDLGIRARIIEDKKTDEKYIPFENGNIHLEDMDYIKSTGITYLELASYTDGWHNSLPYIELFSLFPKKELTTDVLKIIHNAFYAKVPRINILANYQLIPGNIVELLDMIDLEIDWDRIYNSFCIYLDVSMIECPEMKN
;
A
#
# COMPACT_ATOMS: atom_id res chain seq x y z
N MET A 1 -32.24 -17.41 -28.37
CA MET A 1 -32.17 -16.22 -27.50
C MET A 1 -31.31 -16.57 -26.32
N THR A 2 -30.05 -16.21 -26.38
CA THR A 2 -29.08 -16.35 -25.29
C THR A 2 -29.37 -15.23 -24.29
N ILE A 3 -29.86 -15.58 -23.11
CA ILE A 3 -30.02 -14.65 -22.00
C ILE A 3 -28.63 -14.10 -21.67
N THR A 4 -28.47 -12.79 -21.76
CA THR A 4 -27.24 -12.06 -21.44
C THR A 4 -26.93 -12.23 -19.95
N ARG A 5 -25.76 -12.84 -19.67
CA ARG A 5 -25.13 -12.94 -18.34
C ARG A 5 -24.64 -11.56 -17.89
N SER A 6 -25.24 -10.97 -16.86
CA SER A 6 -24.84 -9.62 -16.38
C SER A 6 -25.37 -9.20 -15.00
N ALA A 7 -25.86 -10.10 -14.15
CA ALA A 7 -26.41 -9.70 -12.84
C ALA A 7 -25.30 -9.16 -11.91
N PHE A 8 -24.13 -9.78 -11.90
CA PHE A 8 -22.99 -9.35 -11.09
C PHE A 8 -22.35 -8.02 -11.55
N LYS A 9 -22.62 -7.53 -12.77
CA LYS A 9 -22.13 -6.23 -13.26
C LYS A 9 -22.95 -5.03 -12.78
N GLY A 10 -24.07 -5.24 -12.06
CA GLY A 10 -24.97 -4.16 -11.63
C GLY A 10 -25.49 -4.25 -10.18
N TYR A 11 -25.33 -5.39 -9.50
CA TYR A 11 -25.81 -5.59 -8.13
C TYR A 11 -24.66 -5.78 -7.13
N VAL A 12 -24.44 -4.74 -6.30
CA VAL A 12 -23.33 -4.64 -5.33
C VAL A 12 -23.32 -5.80 -4.34
N TYR A 13 -24.47 -6.22 -3.81
CA TYR A 13 -24.54 -7.25 -2.77
C TYR A 13 -24.20 -8.66 -3.26
N GLN A 14 -24.66 -9.05 -4.46
CA GLN A 14 -24.33 -10.36 -5.03
C GLN A 14 -22.81 -10.46 -5.28
N GLN A 15 -22.20 -9.38 -5.78
CA GLN A 15 -20.75 -9.29 -5.94
C GLN A 15 -19.99 -9.37 -4.61
N GLN A 16 -20.51 -8.77 -3.54
CA GLN A 16 -19.94 -8.92 -2.20
C GLN A 16 -20.01 -10.38 -1.72
N VAL A 17 -21.14 -11.05 -1.90
CA VAL A 17 -21.28 -12.48 -1.54
C VAL A 17 -20.36 -13.37 -2.37
N LEU A 18 -20.22 -13.12 -3.68
CA LEU A 18 -19.23 -13.85 -4.51
C LEU A 18 -17.81 -13.64 -3.99
N SER A 19 -17.43 -12.39 -3.70
CA SER A 19 -16.12 -12.06 -3.11
C SER A 19 -15.91 -12.77 -1.77
N PHE A 20 -16.95 -12.85 -0.94
CA PHE A 20 -16.92 -13.56 0.33
C PHE A 20 -16.69 -15.06 0.15
N PHE A 21 -17.39 -15.72 -0.77
CA PHE A 21 -17.18 -17.15 -1.03
C PHE A 21 -15.80 -17.43 -1.63
N ILE A 22 -15.28 -16.55 -2.49
CA ILE A 22 -13.89 -16.62 -2.96
C ILE A 22 -12.93 -16.43 -1.78
N ALA A 23 -13.22 -15.55 -0.83
CA ALA A 23 -12.42 -15.37 0.37
C ALA A 23 -12.47 -16.59 1.31
N ILE A 24 -13.61 -17.28 1.43
CA ILE A 24 -13.71 -18.56 2.13
C ILE A 24 -12.89 -19.63 1.42
N MET A 25 -12.97 -19.67 0.08
CA MET A 25 -12.22 -20.60 -0.74
C MET A 25 -10.71 -20.40 -0.58
N ASP A 26 -10.25 -19.14 -0.52
CA ASP A 26 -8.86 -18.77 -0.31
C ASP A 26 -8.37 -19.07 1.12
N SER A 27 -9.15 -18.69 2.14
CA SER A 27 -8.78 -18.84 3.54
C SER A 27 -8.88 -20.29 4.04
N LYS A 28 -9.95 -21.01 3.69
CA LYS A 28 -10.21 -22.38 4.19
C LYS A 28 -9.68 -23.46 3.24
N ARG A 29 -9.49 -23.18 1.94
CA ARG A 29 -8.94 -24.11 0.92
C ARG A 29 -9.72 -25.42 0.77
N ASP A 30 -11.00 -25.44 1.13
CA ASP A 30 -11.86 -26.62 1.09
C ASP A 30 -13.02 -26.50 0.07
N ILE A 31 -13.15 -25.33 -0.56
CA ILE A 31 -13.93 -25.12 -1.78
C ILE A 31 -13.03 -25.39 -2.99
N ARG A 32 -13.46 -26.26 -3.89
CA ARG A 32 -12.72 -26.67 -5.10
C ARG A 32 -13.05 -25.82 -6.32
N GLU A 33 -14.31 -25.42 -6.44
CA GLU A 33 -14.83 -24.68 -7.58
C GLU A 33 -16.01 -23.80 -7.14
N ILE A 34 -16.04 -22.57 -7.64
CA ILE A 34 -17.16 -21.65 -7.57
C ILE A 34 -17.54 -21.27 -9.00
N GLU A 35 -18.81 -21.41 -9.35
CA GLU A 35 -19.37 -20.97 -10.62
C GLU A 35 -20.54 -20.02 -10.37
N ALA A 36 -20.40 -18.76 -10.76
CA ALA A 36 -21.46 -17.75 -10.73
C ALA A 36 -22.33 -17.81 -12.00
N GLU A 37 -23.61 -17.46 -11.89
CA GLU A 37 -24.60 -17.53 -12.98
C GLU A 37 -24.62 -18.90 -13.69
N ASN A 38 -24.76 -19.95 -12.88
CA ASN A 38 -24.77 -21.33 -13.32
C ASN A 38 -25.96 -21.62 -14.24
N LYS A 39 -25.73 -22.36 -15.33
CA LYS A 39 -26.82 -22.75 -16.24
C LYS A 39 -27.53 -24.00 -15.74
N VAL A 40 -28.59 -23.79 -14.99
CA VAL A 40 -29.45 -24.85 -14.43
C VAL A 40 -30.93 -24.58 -14.74
N ASP A 41 -31.75 -25.63 -14.79
CA ASP A 41 -33.20 -25.54 -15.05
C ASP A 41 -34.03 -25.11 -13.81
N HIS A 42 -33.36 -24.56 -12.79
CA HIS A 42 -33.90 -24.09 -11.52
C HIS A 42 -33.35 -22.71 -11.15
N HIS A 43 -33.96 -22.02 -10.19
CA HIS A 43 -33.63 -20.64 -9.81
C HIS A 43 -32.68 -20.58 -8.60
N PHE A 44 -31.71 -21.51 -8.56
CA PHE A 44 -30.60 -21.51 -7.59
C PHE A 44 -29.32 -21.50 -8.41
N ASP A 45 -29.23 -20.47 -9.24
CA ASP A 45 -28.25 -20.28 -10.30
C ASP A 45 -27.24 -19.18 -9.96
N ASP A 46 -27.44 -18.43 -8.88
CA ASP A 46 -26.55 -17.31 -8.53
C ASP A 46 -25.13 -17.79 -8.26
N LEU A 47 -24.93 -18.85 -7.45
CA LEU A 47 -23.64 -19.54 -7.28
C LEU A 47 -23.81 -21.06 -7.20
N ARG A 48 -22.90 -21.81 -7.83
CA ARG A 48 -22.63 -23.22 -7.53
C ARG A 48 -21.29 -23.32 -6.83
N VAL A 49 -21.27 -23.95 -5.66
CA VAL A 49 -20.07 -24.14 -4.84
C VAL A 49 -19.81 -25.64 -4.71
N VAL A 50 -18.63 -26.08 -5.12
CA VAL A 50 -18.20 -27.48 -5.05
C VAL A 50 -17.20 -27.65 -3.91
N ARG A 51 -17.55 -28.45 -2.89
CA ARG A 51 -16.66 -28.83 -1.77
C ARG A 51 -16.48 -30.35 -1.73
N ASP A 52 -17.07 -30.98 -0.70
CA ASP A 52 -17.31 -32.42 -0.60
C ASP A 52 -18.50 -32.86 -1.46
N LYS A 53 -19.50 -31.99 -1.57
CA LYS A 53 -20.68 -32.11 -2.43
C LYS A 53 -20.86 -30.82 -3.25
N GLU A 54 -21.81 -30.86 -4.17
CA GLU A 54 -22.24 -29.67 -4.90
C GLU A 54 -23.38 -28.97 -4.18
N TYR A 55 -23.24 -27.66 -4.03
CA TYR A 55 -24.22 -26.80 -3.39
C TYR A 55 -24.66 -25.72 -4.37
N TYR A 56 -25.96 -25.50 -4.45
CA TYR A 56 -26.56 -24.48 -5.31
C TYR A 56 -27.10 -23.38 -4.41
N ILE A 57 -26.60 -22.16 -4.60
CA ILE A 57 -26.85 -21.03 -3.74
C ILE A 57 -27.69 -20.00 -4.49
N GLN A 58 -28.77 -19.57 -3.87
CA GLN A 58 -29.52 -18.40 -4.29
C GLN A 58 -29.22 -17.23 -3.36
N ILE A 59 -28.86 -16.08 -3.93
CA ILE A 59 -28.53 -14.86 -3.19
C ILE A 59 -29.69 -13.87 -3.31
N LYS A 60 -30.23 -13.43 -2.17
CA LYS A 60 -31.29 -12.43 -2.14
C LYS A 60 -30.88 -11.22 -1.30
N ASN A 61 -30.99 -10.04 -1.89
CA ASN A 61 -30.79 -8.79 -1.18
C ASN A 61 -32.13 -8.32 -0.58
N TYR A 62 -32.56 -8.99 0.49
CA TYR A 62 -33.77 -8.63 1.22
C TYR A 62 -33.42 -8.44 2.69
N PRO A 63 -32.93 -7.24 3.07
CA PRO A 63 -32.76 -6.87 4.48
C PRO A 63 -33.97 -7.39 5.27
N GLN A 64 -35.15 -7.08 4.67
CA GLN A 64 -36.57 -7.35 4.96
C GLN A 64 -36.96 -8.66 5.67
N MET A 65 -36.11 -9.68 5.53
CA MET A 65 -36.58 -11.04 5.44
C MET A 65 -36.56 -11.74 6.80
N THR A 66 -37.74 -12.10 7.28
CA THR A 66 -37.88 -12.98 8.44
C THR A 66 -38.03 -14.43 8.01
N MET A 67 -37.98 -15.35 8.99
CA MET A 67 -38.16 -16.77 8.71
C MET A 67 -39.59 -17.10 8.19
N ASP A 68 -40.59 -16.30 8.55
CA ASP A 68 -41.98 -16.46 8.12
C ASP A 68 -42.21 -16.10 6.64
N ASP A 69 -41.30 -15.32 6.06
CA ASP A 69 -41.33 -14.89 4.66
C ASP A 69 -40.84 -15.96 3.69
N ILE A 70 -40.24 -17.04 4.21
CA ILE A 70 -39.75 -18.17 3.42
C ILE A 70 -40.72 -19.34 3.54
N LYS A 71 -41.41 -19.66 2.45
CA LYS A 71 -42.28 -20.83 2.35
C LYS A 71 -41.72 -21.82 1.36
N ILE A 72 -41.41 -23.03 1.84
CA ILE A 72 -40.84 -24.11 1.03
C ILE A 72 -41.91 -25.17 0.81
N ASP A 73 -42.31 -25.36 -0.45
CA ASP A 73 -43.10 -26.49 -0.93
C ASP A 73 -42.20 -27.52 -1.65
N ASP A 74 -42.74 -28.69 -2.01
CA ASP A 74 -41.98 -29.81 -2.60
C ASP A 74 -41.23 -29.46 -3.91
N LYS A 75 -41.52 -28.31 -4.56
CA LYS A 75 -40.90 -27.93 -5.85
C LYS A 75 -40.49 -26.45 -5.95
N ASN A 76 -40.90 -25.62 -5.00
CA ASN A 76 -40.69 -24.18 -5.05
C ASN A 76 -40.43 -23.62 -3.66
N ILE A 77 -39.60 -22.60 -3.65
CA ILE A 77 -39.43 -21.71 -2.54
C ILE A 77 -40.08 -20.38 -2.87
N THR A 78 -40.94 -19.91 -1.99
CA THR A 78 -41.57 -18.59 -2.10
C THR A 78 -40.93 -17.71 -1.06
N ILE A 79 -40.27 -16.64 -1.50
CA ILE A 79 -39.69 -15.61 -0.64
C ILE A 79 -40.52 -14.34 -0.86
N PHE A 80 -41.21 -13.87 0.18
CA PHE A 80 -42.31 -12.90 0.06
C PHE A 80 -43.36 -13.35 -0.98
N ASN A 81 -43.41 -12.69 -2.15
CA ASN A 81 -44.30 -13.02 -3.27
C ASN A 81 -43.56 -13.70 -4.44
N ASN A 82 -42.25 -13.88 -4.35
CA ASN A 82 -41.42 -14.33 -5.46
C ASN A 82 -41.19 -15.83 -5.39
N LYS A 83 -41.75 -16.56 -6.36
CA LYS A 83 -41.75 -18.03 -6.40
C LYS A 83 -40.59 -18.54 -7.26
N ASN A 84 -39.60 -19.15 -6.62
CA ASN A 84 -38.40 -19.70 -7.23
C ASN A 84 -38.48 -21.23 -7.23
N LYS A 85 -38.32 -21.85 -8.39
CA LYS A 85 -38.24 -23.32 -8.51
C LYS A 85 -36.87 -23.81 -8.05
N TYR A 86 -36.82 -24.88 -7.24
CA TYR A 86 -35.57 -25.56 -6.84
C TYR A 86 -35.66 -27.06 -7.10
N ASN A 87 -34.53 -27.76 -7.06
CA ASN A 87 -34.48 -29.23 -7.16
C ASN A 87 -34.23 -29.84 -5.78
N ALA A 88 -35.18 -30.61 -5.25
CA ALA A 88 -35.08 -31.19 -3.90
C ALA A 88 -33.95 -32.22 -3.73
N ASP A 89 -33.46 -32.81 -4.83
CA ASP A 89 -32.32 -33.75 -4.79
C ASP A 89 -30.96 -33.03 -4.65
N ASN A 90 -30.92 -31.71 -4.86
CA ASN A 90 -29.71 -30.90 -4.74
C ASN A 90 -29.49 -30.38 -3.32
N ASN A 91 -28.25 -30.06 -2.95
CA ASN A 91 -27.97 -29.34 -1.71
C ASN A 91 -28.21 -27.83 -1.95
N ASN A 92 -29.42 -27.37 -1.66
CA ASN A 92 -29.79 -25.97 -1.88
C ASN A 92 -29.48 -25.12 -0.65
N VAL A 93 -28.96 -23.93 -0.88
CA VAL A 93 -28.62 -22.95 0.15
C VAL A 93 -29.14 -21.59 -0.28
N ILE A 94 -29.59 -20.79 0.67
CA ILE A 94 -29.99 -19.41 0.42
C ILE A 94 -29.10 -18.51 1.24
N VAL A 95 -28.52 -17.50 0.61
CA VAL A 95 -27.84 -16.41 1.31
C VAL A 95 -28.72 -15.19 1.19
N VAL A 96 -29.07 -14.59 2.33
CA VAL A 96 -29.93 -13.42 2.35
C VAL A 96 -29.24 -12.31 3.11
N ASN A 97 -29.22 -11.12 2.53
CA ASN A 97 -28.88 -9.90 3.27
C ASN A 97 -29.97 -9.69 4.29
N SER A 98 -29.88 -10.24 5.50
CA SER A 98 -30.88 -10.03 6.54
C SER A 98 -30.31 -10.39 7.88
N GLU A 99 -30.76 -9.67 8.89
CA GLU A 99 -30.37 -9.85 10.28
C GLU A 99 -31.49 -10.49 11.13
N HIS A 100 -32.66 -10.73 10.53
CA HIS A 100 -33.92 -11.12 11.22
C HIS A 100 -34.24 -12.61 11.14
N ILE A 101 -33.33 -13.40 10.56
CA ILE A 101 -33.48 -14.84 10.49
C ILE A 101 -32.85 -15.44 11.75
N GLU A 102 -33.68 -15.96 12.65
CA GLU A 102 -33.17 -16.73 13.79
C GLU A 102 -32.43 -17.96 13.29
N THR A 103 -31.18 -18.10 13.73
CA THR A 103 -30.30 -19.19 13.31
C THR A 103 -30.33 -20.31 14.35
N THR A 104 -30.65 -21.51 13.91
CA THR A 104 -30.78 -22.69 14.79
C THR A 104 -29.63 -23.66 14.64
N THR A 105 -28.75 -23.43 13.68
CA THR A 105 -27.62 -24.29 13.34
C THR A 105 -26.47 -23.45 12.79
N GLU A 106 -25.34 -24.10 12.60
CA GLU A 106 -24.22 -23.55 11.86
C GLU A 106 -24.09 -24.29 10.52
N PHE A 107 -23.75 -23.58 9.46
CA PHE A 107 -23.43 -24.14 8.15
C PHE A 107 -22.16 -23.46 7.62
N TRP A 108 -21.10 -24.25 7.43
CA TRP A 108 -19.79 -23.80 6.94
C TRP A 108 -19.05 -22.77 7.82
N GLY A 109 -19.33 -22.71 9.12
CA GLY A 109 -18.80 -21.64 9.98
C GLY A 109 -19.75 -20.46 10.17
N LEU A 110 -20.86 -20.44 9.42
CA LEU A 110 -21.79 -19.32 9.40
C LEU A 110 -23.06 -19.71 10.14
N ARG A 111 -23.63 -18.75 10.87
CA ARG A 111 -24.93 -18.93 11.52
C ARG A 111 -25.99 -19.16 10.43
N ALA A 112 -26.82 -20.17 10.60
CA ALA A 112 -27.84 -20.55 9.61
C ALA A 112 -29.13 -21.09 10.24
N ALA A 113 -30.22 -21.03 9.50
CA ALA A 113 -31.47 -21.72 9.80
C ALA A 113 -31.64 -22.90 8.84
N LEU A 114 -32.19 -24.03 9.32
CA LEU A 114 -32.53 -25.17 8.47
C LEU A 114 -34.05 -25.25 8.32
N VAL A 115 -34.55 -25.02 7.10
CA VAL A 115 -35.99 -24.98 6.83
C VAL A 115 -36.32 -25.98 5.74
N ASN A 116 -37.13 -26.99 6.07
CA ASN A 116 -37.52 -28.08 5.16
C ASN A 116 -36.34 -28.67 4.34
N GLY A 117 -35.15 -28.77 4.94
CA GLY A 117 -33.95 -29.34 4.30
C GLY A 117 -33.08 -28.35 3.51
N ILE A 118 -33.43 -27.05 3.46
CA ILE A 118 -32.64 -25.98 2.84
C ILE A 118 -31.98 -25.13 3.93
N TYR A 119 -30.68 -24.85 3.78
CA TYR A 119 -29.97 -23.93 4.67
C TYR A 119 -30.20 -22.49 4.26
N VAL A 120 -30.53 -21.64 5.22
CA VAL A 120 -30.71 -20.20 5.04
C VAL A 120 -29.67 -19.47 5.88
N ILE A 121 -28.76 -18.77 5.22
CA ILE A 121 -27.66 -18.02 5.83
C ILE A 121 -28.02 -16.52 5.79
N PRO A 122 -28.36 -15.91 6.93
CA PRO A 122 -28.37 -14.45 7.06
C PRO A 122 -26.93 -13.92 6.99
N LEU A 123 -26.67 -12.96 6.09
CA LEU A 123 -25.34 -12.38 5.92
C LEU A 123 -25.40 -10.95 5.38
N THR A 124 -25.11 -9.92 6.19
CA THR A 124 -25.11 -8.52 5.73
C THR A 124 -23.79 -8.11 5.05
N PRO A 125 -23.74 -6.95 4.36
CA PRO A 125 -22.48 -6.39 3.88
C PRO A 125 -21.44 -6.19 5.00
N ASP A 126 -21.87 -5.77 6.19
CA ASP A 126 -20.99 -5.55 7.34
C ASP A 126 -20.52 -6.89 7.92
N ASP A 127 -21.40 -7.90 8.01
CA ASP A 127 -21.01 -9.27 8.37
C ASP A 127 -19.95 -9.81 7.40
N ILE A 128 -20.14 -9.62 6.09
CA ILE A 128 -19.18 -10.03 5.06
C ILE A 128 -17.83 -9.36 5.31
N PHE A 129 -17.82 -8.04 5.52
CA PHE A 129 -16.59 -7.29 5.70
C PHE A 129 -15.86 -7.70 6.98
N ASN A 130 -16.57 -7.74 8.11
CA ASN A 130 -16.02 -8.16 9.41
C ASN A 130 -15.49 -9.60 9.36
N GLU A 131 -16.24 -10.54 8.77
CA GLU A 131 -15.79 -11.91 8.61
C GLU A 131 -14.56 -12.00 7.69
N MET A 132 -14.51 -11.22 6.62
CA MET A 132 -13.32 -11.17 5.74
C MET A 132 -12.11 -10.61 6.47
N GLU A 133 -12.23 -9.49 7.20
CA GLU A 133 -11.12 -8.97 8.02
C GLU A 133 -10.61 -10.00 9.02
N ASN A 134 -11.52 -10.76 9.64
CA ASN A 134 -11.16 -11.83 10.58
C ASN A 134 -10.57 -13.08 9.90
N MET A 135 -10.76 -13.27 8.59
CA MET A 135 -10.23 -14.43 7.85
C MET A 135 -8.73 -14.32 7.53
N TYR A 136 -8.20 -13.10 7.44
CA TYR A 136 -6.83 -12.84 7.00
C TYR A 136 -6.02 -12.15 8.07
N PHE A 137 -4.71 -12.37 8.05
CA PHE A 137 -3.78 -11.65 8.92
C PHE A 137 -3.41 -10.25 8.39
N ASP A 138 -3.55 -10.05 7.09
CA ASP A 138 -3.01 -8.91 6.36
C ASP A 138 -4.04 -8.45 5.32
N ASP A 139 -4.43 -7.19 5.43
CA ASP A 139 -5.40 -6.52 4.54
C ASP A 139 -4.98 -6.59 3.07
N THR A 140 -3.68 -6.73 2.83
CA THR A 140 -3.09 -7.05 1.53
C THR A 140 -3.81 -8.19 0.84
N ARG A 141 -3.97 -9.34 1.53
CA ARG A 141 -4.53 -10.53 0.90
C ARG A 141 -6.01 -10.34 0.63
N ILE A 142 -6.72 -9.63 1.51
CA ILE A 142 -8.12 -9.23 1.31
C ILE A 142 -8.23 -8.40 0.04
N ARG A 143 -7.39 -7.37 -0.13
CA ARG A 143 -7.38 -6.51 -1.32
C ARG A 143 -7.12 -7.29 -2.60
N ILE A 144 -6.12 -8.18 -2.61
CA ILE A 144 -5.81 -9.04 -3.77
C ILE A 144 -7.03 -9.90 -4.14
N ILE A 145 -7.70 -10.50 -3.16
CA ILE A 145 -8.87 -11.35 -3.39
C ILE A 145 -10.07 -10.55 -3.88
N LEU A 146 -10.28 -9.34 -3.35
CA LEU A 146 -11.32 -8.42 -3.80
C LEU A 146 -11.07 -7.90 -5.22
N GLU A 147 -9.82 -7.58 -5.57
CA GLU A 147 -9.45 -7.17 -6.93
C GLU A 147 -9.61 -8.33 -7.92
N TYR A 148 -9.20 -9.53 -7.53
CA TYR A 148 -9.37 -10.74 -8.33
C TYR A 148 -10.85 -11.05 -8.58
N SER A 149 -11.70 -11.00 -7.55
CA SER A 149 -13.15 -11.23 -7.71
C SER A 149 -13.81 -10.15 -8.56
N TYR A 150 -13.36 -8.90 -8.43
CA TYR A 150 -13.80 -7.79 -9.28
C TYR A 150 -13.40 -8.02 -10.74
N LYS A 151 -12.16 -8.43 -11.01
CA LYS A 151 -11.66 -8.76 -12.36
C LYS A 151 -12.44 -9.90 -13.01
N LEU A 152 -12.73 -10.98 -12.27
CA LEU A 152 -13.58 -12.08 -12.76
C LEU A 152 -14.95 -11.57 -13.24
N THR A 153 -15.53 -10.64 -12.49
CA THR A 153 -16.84 -10.05 -12.80
C THR A 153 -16.76 -9.13 -14.03
N VAL A 154 -15.74 -8.27 -14.11
CA VAL A 154 -15.51 -7.35 -15.25
C VAL A 154 -15.26 -8.12 -16.55
N ASP A 155 -14.41 -9.14 -16.49
CA ASP A 155 -14.03 -9.99 -17.63
C ASP A 155 -15.11 -11.01 -18.01
N ALA A 156 -16.21 -11.10 -17.24
CA ALA A 156 -17.27 -12.10 -17.39
C ALA A 156 -16.76 -13.56 -17.33
N LYS A 157 -15.72 -13.79 -16.52
CA LYS A 157 -15.16 -15.11 -16.19
C LYS A 157 -15.81 -15.60 -14.89
N PHE A 158 -16.95 -16.28 -15.01
CA PHE A 158 -17.77 -16.64 -13.85
C PHE A 158 -17.41 -17.99 -13.19
N CYS A 159 -16.35 -18.67 -13.62
CA CYS A 159 -15.89 -19.91 -12.99
C CYS A 159 -14.49 -19.68 -12.42
N CYS A 160 -14.30 -20.06 -11.15
CA CYS A 160 -13.05 -19.98 -10.43
C CYS A 160 -12.80 -21.32 -9.72
N LYS A 161 -11.67 -21.96 -10.01
CA LYS A 161 -11.19 -23.16 -9.33
C LYS A 161 -10.12 -22.81 -8.31
N LEU A 162 -9.84 -23.73 -7.39
CA LEU A 162 -8.89 -23.50 -6.30
C LEU A 162 -7.49 -23.13 -6.82
N ASP A 163 -7.12 -23.71 -7.97
CA ASP A 163 -5.85 -23.45 -8.66
C ASP A 163 -5.84 -22.14 -9.45
N ASP A 164 -7.02 -21.52 -9.67
CA ASP A 164 -7.13 -20.22 -10.36
C ASP A 164 -6.95 -19.04 -9.39
N LEU A 165 -6.94 -19.29 -8.07
CA LEU A 165 -6.76 -18.24 -7.07
C LEU A 165 -5.36 -17.62 -7.16
N PRO A 166 -5.22 -16.31 -6.88
CA PRO A 166 -3.92 -15.66 -6.86
C PRO A 166 -2.93 -16.41 -5.96
N GLU A 167 -1.69 -16.61 -6.38
CA GLU A 167 -0.71 -17.28 -5.53
C GLU A 167 -0.43 -16.50 -4.23
N PHE A 168 -0.04 -17.22 -3.19
CA PHE A 168 0.39 -16.61 -1.94
C PHE A 168 1.84 -16.19 -2.06
N LYS A 169 2.10 -14.89 -1.94
CA LYS A 169 3.46 -14.37 -1.83
C LYS A 169 3.90 -14.44 -0.37
N THR A 170 4.72 -15.42 -0.01
CA THR A 170 5.52 -15.34 1.21
C THR A 170 6.86 -14.70 0.94
N ILE A 171 7.47 -14.16 1.99
CA ILE A 171 8.88 -13.81 1.97
C ILE A 171 9.65 -15.04 1.49
N SER A 172 10.45 -14.87 0.42
CA SER A 172 11.22 -15.98 -0.12
C SER A 172 12.16 -16.53 0.95
N MET A 173 12.17 -17.85 1.10
CA MET A 173 13.15 -18.55 1.92
C MET A 173 14.31 -19.05 1.08
N ASP A 174 14.32 -18.81 -0.23
CA ASP A 174 15.38 -19.25 -1.14
C ASP A 174 16.62 -18.37 -0.99
N LEU A 175 17.79 -18.98 -1.09
CA LEU A 175 19.06 -18.26 -1.12
C LEU A 175 19.21 -17.56 -2.48
N GLU A 176 19.92 -16.43 -2.47
CA GLU A 176 20.34 -15.76 -3.70
C GLU A 176 21.22 -16.69 -4.57
N ASP A 177 22.09 -17.46 -3.93
CA ASP A 177 22.98 -18.41 -4.59
C ASP A 177 22.39 -19.82 -4.71
N ASN A 178 22.50 -20.39 -5.91
CA ASN A 178 22.12 -21.78 -6.18
C ASN A 178 22.98 -22.75 -5.36
N THR A 179 22.33 -23.72 -4.71
CA THR A 179 23.04 -24.73 -3.93
C THR A 179 23.51 -25.89 -4.79
N ILE A 180 24.82 -26.13 -4.78
CA ILE A 180 25.43 -27.30 -5.42
C ILE A 180 25.54 -28.43 -4.39
N LEU A 181 24.93 -29.56 -4.71
CA LEU A 181 24.86 -30.71 -3.82
C LEU A 181 26.14 -31.53 -3.94
N VAL A 182 26.97 -31.51 -2.90
CA VAL A 182 28.26 -32.20 -2.94
C VAL A 182 28.46 -33.24 -1.86
N ARG A 183 27.74 -33.17 -0.74
CA ARG A 183 27.93 -34.05 0.43
C ARG A 183 26.73 -34.93 0.75
N GLU A 184 26.98 -36.00 1.50
CA GLU A 184 25.93 -36.83 2.12
C GLU A 184 25.53 -36.28 3.50
N ILE A 185 24.27 -36.51 3.89
CA ILE A 185 23.68 -35.90 5.09
C ILE A 185 23.60 -36.91 6.21
N GLU A 186 24.26 -36.62 7.33
CA GLU A 186 24.37 -37.52 8.48
C GLU A 186 23.41 -37.21 9.64
N VAL A 187 22.72 -36.06 9.62
CA VAL A 187 21.87 -35.61 10.76
C VAL A 187 20.62 -36.48 10.93
N SER A 188 20.39 -36.93 12.17
CA SER A 188 19.23 -37.73 12.59
C SER A 188 17.97 -36.86 12.81
N ASN A 189 16.82 -37.34 12.35
CA ASN A 189 15.50 -36.70 12.54
C ASN A 189 14.87 -37.11 13.87
N GLU A 190 15.57 -36.87 15.00
CA GLU A 190 15.07 -37.20 16.34
C GLU A 190 14.08 -36.13 16.86
N LYS A 191 13.24 -36.51 17.82
CA LYS A 191 12.27 -35.59 18.43
C LYS A 191 12.96 -34.60 19.36
N GLY A 192 12.49 -33.36 19.37
CA GLY A 192 13.02 -32.26 20.15
C GLY A 192 13.82 -31.28 19.30
N CYS A 193 14.50 -30.35 19.98
CA CYS A 193 15.35 -29.36 19.34
C CYS A 193 16.81 -29.86 19.31
N GLN A 194 17.47 -29.72 18.17
CA GLN A 194 18.90 -29.97 17.98
C GLN A 194 19.55 -28.78 17.27
N PHE A 195 20.80 -28.51 17.61
CA PHE A 195 21.58 -27.43 17.03
C PHE A 195 22.65 -27.97 16.10
N ILE A 196 22.80 -27.37 14.93
CA ILE A 196 23.93 -27.56 14.03
C ILE A 196 24.75 -26.28 14.09
N ILE A 197 25.93 -26.39 14.70
CA ILE A 197 26.84 -25.27 14.87
C ILE A 197 27.97 -25.39 13.85
N GLY A 198 28.27 -24.28 13.18
CA GLY A 198 29.34 -24.26 12.19
C GLY A 198 29.99 -22.89 12.10
N LYS A 199 31.29 -22.87 11.79
CA LYS A 199 32.05 -21.62 11.58
C LYS A 199 31.42 -20.76 10.46
N PRO A 200 31.66 -19.44 10.43
CA PRO A 200 31.14 -18.56 9.38
C PRO A 200 31.48 -19.09 7.98
N GLY A 201 30.57 -19.05 7.00
CA GLY A 201 30.86 -19.50 5.63
C GLY A 201 31.13 -21.01 5.43
N VAL A 202 30.90 -21.88 6.43
CA VAL A 202 31.05 -23.35 6.24
C VAL A 202 29.93 -24.00 5.39
N GLY A 203 29.02 -23.18 4.87
CA GLY A 203 27.90 -23.63 4.04
C GLY A 203 26.66 -24.08 4.83
N LYS A 204 26.41 -23.55 6.04
CA LYS A 204 25.20 -23.86 6.84
C LYS A 204 23.91 -23.66 6.04
N SER A 205 23.75 -22.51 5.40
CA SER A 205 22.55 -22.20 4.63
C SER A 205 22.36 -23.10 3.40
N HIS A 206 23.45 -23.49 2.75
CA HIS A 206 23.42 -24.50 1.68
C HIS A 206 23.12 -25.90 2.24
N TYR A 207 23.63 -26.24 3.42
CA TYR A 207 23.32 -27.47 4.13
C TYR A 207 21.83 -27.59 4.46
N VAL A 208 21.13 -26.47 4.69
CA VAL A 208 19.66 -26.46 4.82
C VAL A 208 18.98 -26.91 3.53
N ASN A 209 19.45 -26.48 2.35
CA ASN A 209 18.88 -26.93 1.08
C ASN A 209 19.17 -28.43 0.83
N GLU A 210 20.35 -28.90 1.23
CA GLU A 210 20.67 -30.32 1.24
C GLU A 210 19.70 -31.09 2.16
N LEU A 211 19.53 -30.63 3.42
CA LEU A 211 18.60 -31.22 4.39
C LEU A 211 17.17 -31.26 3.85
N ASN A 212 16.71 -30.17 3.23
CA ASN A 212 15.40 -30.08 2.63
C ASN A 212 15.24 -31.06 1.46
N LYS A 213 16.30 -31.38 0.72
CA LYS A 213 16.25 -32.42 -0.31
C LYS A 213 16.09 -33.83 0.29
N LYS A 214 16.72 -34.12 1.43
CA LYS A 214 16.57 -35.41 2.14
C LYS A 214 15.25 -35.52 2.90
N TYR A 215 14.79 -34.41 3.46
CA TYR A 215 13.54 -34.27 4.21
C TYR A 215 12.62 -33.30 3.45
N SER A 216 12.08 -33.73 2.31
CA SER A 216 11.29 -32.89 1.40
C SER A 216 10.01 -32.28 1.98
N GLU A 217 9.57 -32.78 3.14
CA GLU A 217 8.43 -32.25 3.89
C GLU A 217 8.86 -31.28 5.01
N ALA A 218 10.15 -31.01 5.16
CA ALA A 218 10.66 -30.10 6.18
C ALA A 218 10.24 -28.66 5.87
N ILE A 219 9.89 -27.94 6.93
CA ILE A 219 9.54 -26.53 6.87
C ILE A 219 10.79 -25.72 7.16
N VAL A 220 11.27 -24.97 6.18
CA VAL A 220 12.47 -24.14 6.29
C VAL A 220 12.10 -22.69 6.59
N TYR A 221 12.75 -22.12 7.60
CA TYR A 221 12.72 -20.69 7.89
C TYR A 221 14.14 -20.13 7.92
N ARG A 222 14.40 -19.05 7.16
CA ARG A 222 15.71 -18.39 7.10
C ARG A 222 15.63 -16.97 7.63
N PHE A 223 16.51 -16.65 8.59
CA PHE A 223 16.68 -15.30 9.10
C PHE A 223 17.46 -14.39 8.14
N TRP A 224 18.25 -14.98 7.25
CA TRP A 224 19.09 -14.27 6.29
C TRP A 224 19.16 -15.07 4.99
N VAL A 225 18.86 -14.46 3.83
CA VAL A 225 18.96 -15.14 2.52
C VAL A 225 19.97 -14.56 1.53
N GLY A 226 20.48 -13.36 1.79
CA GLY A 226 21.49 -12.68 0.95
C GLY A 226 21.97 -11.37 1.59
N SER A 227 23.12 -10.83 1.17
CA SER A 227 23.69 -9.58 1.72
C SER A 227 22.87 -8.34 1.40
N GLN A 228 22.03 -8.42 0.37
CA GLN A 228 21.04 -7.41 0.01
C GLN A 228 19.62 -7.98 0.18
N ASP A 229 19.41 -8.84 1.20
CA ASP A 229 18.07 -9.31 1.59
C ASP A 229 17.28 -8.16 2.21
N LEU A 230 16.12 -7.91 1.63
CA LEU A 230 15.40 -6.67 1.81
C LEU A 230 14.40 -6.80 2.97
N PHE A 231 14.18 -8.03 3.45
CA PHE A 231 13.36 -8.34 4.61
C PHE A 231 14.20 -8.68 5.84
N ILE A 232 15.52 -8.45 5.80
CA ILE A 232 16.45 -8.85 6.87
C ILE A 232 15.95 -8.44 8.25
N GLU A 233 15.62 -7.16 8.46
CA GLU A 233 15.13 -6.66 9.75
C GLU A 233 13.79 -7.29 10.17
N LYS A 234 12.87 -7.50 9.21
CA LYS A 234 11.57 -8.13 9.47
C LYS A 234 11.70 -9.61 9.82
N ARG A 235 12.60 -10.35 9.15
CA ARG A 235 12.83 -11.78 9.40
C ARG A 235 13.29 -12.04 10.83
N LEU A 236 14.02 -11.10 11.43
CA LEU A 236 14.54 -11.23 12.79
C LEU A 236 13.46 -11.07 13.88
N GLU A 237 12.30 -10.49 13.56
CA GLU A 237 11.23 -10.27 14.54
C GLU A 237 10.43 -11.53 14.82
N PHE A 238 10.25 -11.86 16.11
CA PHE A 238 9.54 -13.07 16.51
C PHE A 238 8.11 -13.13 15.98
N ARG A 239 7.45 -11.96 15.89
CA ARG A 239 6.09 -11.85 15.35
C ARG A 239 6.03 -12.28 13.89
N GLU A 240 6.96 -11.80 13.07
CA GLU A 240 7.04 -12.16 11.65
C GLU A 240 7.46 -13.62 11.46
N PHE A 241 8.33 -14.15 12.32
CA PHE A 241 8.61 -15.58 12.38
C PHE A 241 7.34 -16.41 12.59
N ILE A 242 6.53 -16.10 13.59
CA ILE A 242 5.27 -16.80 13.87
C ILE A 242 4.28 -16.69 12.70
N LYS A 243 4.13 -15.50 12.11
CA LYS A 243 3.29 -15.26 10.94
C LYS A 243 3.69 -16.15 9.76
N ASN A 244 4.96 -16.12 9.38
CA ASN A 244 5.45 -16.88 8.23
C ASN A 244 5.44 -18.39 8.51
N LEU A 245 5.80 -18.81 9.73
CA LEU A 245 5.77 -20.22 10.12
C LEU A 245 4.34 -20.77 10.09
N SER A 246 3.35 -20.00 10.55
CA SER A 246 1.93 -20.31 10.41
C SER A 246 1.57 -20.64 8.95
N PHE A 247 1.92 -19.74 8.02
CA PHE A 247 1.68 -19.98 6.61
C PHE A 247 2.38 -21.25 6.12
N LEU A 248 3.65 -21.43 6.44
CA LEU A 248 4.43 -22.57 5.96
C LEU A 248 3.83 -23.91 6.42
N ILE A 249 3.26 -23.95 7.62
CA ILE A 249 2.62 -25.14 8.22
C ILE A 249 1.22 -25.37 7.67
N PHE A 250 0.38 -24.33 7.64
CA PHE A 250 -1.05 -24.48 7.35
C PHE A 250 -1.38 -24.31 5.86
N LYS A 251 -0.48 -23.69 5.08
CA LYS A 251 -0.64 -23.32 3.66
C LYS A 251 -1.92 -22.52 3.38
N LYS A 252 -2.31 -21.72 4.37
CA LYS A 252 -3.50 -20.88 4.40
C LYS A 252 -3.11 -19.48 4.88
N PRO A 253 -3.80 -18.42 4.41
CA PRO A 253 -3.51 -17.05 4.83
C PRO A 253 -4.10 -16.68 6.20
N LYS A 254 -4.82 -17.61 6.84
CA LYS A 254 -5.42 -17.40 8.14
C LYS A 254 -4.34 -17.25 9.22
N LEU A 255 -4.52 -16.28 10.11
CA LEU A 255 -3.71 -16.19 11.33
C LEU A 255 -4.02 -17.36 12.25
N HIS A 256 -2.97 -18.05 12.69
CA HIS A 256 -3.05 -19.02 13.78
C HIS A 256 -2.28 -18.46 14.97
N SER A 257 -2.85 -18.61 16.16
CA SER A 257 -2.17 -18.27 17.41
C SER A 257 -0.92 -19.15 17.60
N GLU A 258 0.06 -18.67 18.38
CA GLU A 258 1.25 -19.46 18.74
C GLU A 258 0.86 -20.83 19.30
N ALA A 259 -0.20 -20.90 20.10
CA ALA A 259 -0.71 -22.14 20.68
C ALA A 259 -1.25 -23.11 19.61
N GLU A 260 -1.99 -22.62 18.61
CA GLU A 260 -2.47 -23.44 17.49
C GLU A 260 -1.31 -23.96 16.63
N ILE A 261 -0.33 -23.10 16.37
CA ILE A 261 0.90 -23.45 15.62
C ILE A 261 1.66 -24.55 16.37
N LEU A 262 1.96 -24.36 17.65
CA LEU A 262 2.64 -25.35 18.48
C LEU A 262 1.87 -26.66 18.59
N SER A 263 0.54 -26.59 18.73
CA SER A 263 -0.34 -27.76 18.76
C SER A 263 -0.22 -28.55 17.45
N LYS A 264 -0.28 -27.87 16.30
CA LYS A 264 -0.13 -28.48 14.97
C LYS A 264 1.27 -29.08 14.76
N ILE A 265 2.33 -28.35 15.13
CA ILE A 265 3.73 -28.81 15.06
C ILE A 265 3.90 -30.12 15.83
N ASN A 266 3.45 -30.14 17.08
CA ASN A 266 3.60 -31.29 17.96
C ASN A 266 2.70 -32.47 17.57
N ARG A 267 1.44 -32.20 17.22
CA ARG A 267 0.46 -33.24 16.85
C ARG A 267 0.87 -33.96 15.56
N ASP A 268 1.31 -33.20 14.57
CA ASP A 268 1.65 -33.72 13.25
C ASP A 268 3.12 -34.14 13.13
N LYS A 269 3.90 -33.92 14.20
CA LYS A 269 5.33 -34.31 14.30
C LYS A 269 6.17 -33.71 13.17
N LEU A 270 5.95 -32.43 12.89
CA LEU A 270 6.60 -31.73 11.78
C LEU A 270 8.12 -31.67 11.96
N THR A 271 8.85 -31.58 10.85
CA THR A 271 10.28 -31.23 10.87
C THR A 271 10.42 -29.77 10.49
N ILE A 272 11.01 -28.96 11.37
CA ILE A 272 11.24 -27.53 11.16
C ILE A 272 12.75 -27.30 11.14
N ILE A 273 13.23 -26.58 10.13
CA ILE A 273 14.62 -26.20 10.00
C ILE A 273 14.71 -24.68 10.07
N ILE A 274 15.49 -24.17 11.01
CA ILE A 274 15.67 -22.74 11.27
C ILE A 274 17.12 -22.40 10.98
N ASP A 275 17.35 -21.45 10.07
CA ASP A 275 18.69 -21.07 9.60
C ASP A 275 19.07 -19.65 10.04
N GLY A 276 20.23 -19.52 10.70
CA GLY A 276 20.84 -18.24 11.01
C GLY A 276 20.36 -17.58 12.30
N LEU A 277 20.07 -18.36 13.36
CA LEU A 277 19.58 -17.81 14.63
C LEU A 277 20.57 -16.80 15.27
N ASP A 278 21.86 -16.89 14.95
CA ASP A 278 22.89 -15.94 15.40
C ASP A 278 22.65 -14.51 14.91
N HIS A 279 21.95 -14.34 13.80
CA HIS A 279 21.57 -13.00 13.34
C HIS A 279 20.58 -12.34 14.32
N VAL A 280 19.69 -13.12 14.96
CA VAL A 280 18.81 -12.57 16.01
C VAL A 280 19.65 -12.12 17.21
N GLU A 281 20.62 -12.92 17.65
CA GLU A 281 21.52 -12.55 18.76
C GLU A 281 22.34 -11.29 18.43
N ASN A 282 22.87 -11.18 17.21
CA ASN A 282 23.76 -10.10 16.82
C ASN A 282 23.05 -8.76 16.53
N TYR A 283 21.86 -8.80 15.92
CA TYR A 283 21.17 -7.59 15.45
C TYR A 283 19.88 -7.26 16.20
N LYS A 284 19.15 -8.26 16.74
CA LYS A 284 17.94 -8.06 17.56
C LYS A 284 17.95 -8.89 18.86
N PRO A 285 18.94 -8.69 19.75
CA PRO A 285 19.11 -9.53 20.94
C PRO A 285 17.90 -9.56 21.87
N ARG A 286 17.08 -8.49 21.88
CA ARG A 286 15.85 -8.41 22.69
C ARG A 286 14.77 -9.42 22.25
N GLU A 287 14.79 -9.89 21.00
CA GLU A 287 13.83 -10.88 20.49
C GLU A 287 14.24 -12.32 20.81
N LEU A 288 15.54 -12.58 21.05
CA LEU A 288 16.12 -13.92 21.15
C LEU A 288 15.42 -14.82 22.19
N GLU A 289 15.07 -14.26 23.35
CA GLU A 289 14.40 -15.01 24.41
C GLU A 289 13.03 -15.58 23.98
N ARG A 290 12.30 -14.87 23.12
CA ARG A 290 11.00 -15.32 22.60
C ARG A 290 11.15 -16.57 21.74
N TYR A 291 12.22 -16.65 20.94
CA TYR A 291 12.52 -17.84 20.13
C TYR A 291 12.82 -19.06 21.01
N PHE A 292 13.66 -18.90 22.04
CA PHE A 292 13.93 -19.99 22.98
C PHE A 292 12.66 -20.44 23.74
N ALA A 293 11.83 -19.50 24.18
CA ALA A 293 10.56 -19.82 24.82
C ALA A 293 9.60 -20.59 23.89
N PHE A 294 9.65 -20.34 22.58
CA PHE A 294 8.93 -21.11 21.57
C PHE A 294 9.52 -22.52 21.42
N PHE A 295 10.84 -22.65 21.33
CA PHE A 295 11.52 -23.94 21.17
C PHE A 295 11.28 -24.90 22.35
N GLU A 296 11.23 -24.38 23.58
CA GLU A 296 10.95 -25.18 24.78
C GLU A 296 9.55 -25.83 24.75
N LYS A 297 8.60 -25.23 24.02
CA LYS A 297 7.23 -25.76 23.88
C LYS A 297 7.11 -26.83 22.78
N VAL A 298 8.18 -27.10 22.03
CA VAL A 298 8.21 -28.15 21.00
C VAL A 298 8.67 -29.47 21.63
N THR A 299 7.76 -30.45 21.69
CA THR A 299 7.96 -31.71 22.44
C THR A 299 7.92 -32.97 21.59
N ASN A 300 7.12 -32.97 20.51
CA ASN A 300 6.87 -34.16 19.68
C ASN A 300 7.35 -34.05 18.24
N ALA A 301 7.81 -32.86 17.84
CA ALA A 301 8.30 -32.52 16.52
C ALA A 301 9.84 -32.52 16.50
N CYS A 302 10.44 -32.43 15.32
CA CYS A 302 11.88 -32.25 15.15
C CYS A 302 12.15 -30.79 14.77
N VAL A 303 13.01 -30.11 15.53
CA VAL A 303 13.46 -28.75 15.19
C VAL A 303 14.98 -28.77 15.07
N VAL A 304 15.47 -28.40 13.90
CA VAL A 304 16.90 -28.30 13.59
C VAL A 304 17.26 -26.84 13.45
N ILE A 305 18.13 -26.35 14.32
CA ILE A 305 18.51 -24.94 14.37
C ILE A 305 19.97 -24.83 13.92
N LEU A 306 20.22 -24.12 12.84
CA LEU A 306 21.56 -23.84 12.34
C LEU A 306 22.00 -22.46 12.78
N SER A 307 23.20 -22.38 13.35
CA SER A 307 23.74 -21.12 13.82
C SER A 307 25.27 -21.10 13.88
N ARG A 308 25.86 -19.90 13.93
CA ARG A 308 27.21 -19.72 14.49
C ARG A 308 27.19 -20.05 16.00
N PRO A 309 28.35 -20.27 16.64
CA PRO A 309 28.40 -20.38 18.09
C PRO A 309 27.76 -19.14 18.75
N LEU A 310 26.71 -19.35 19.55
CA LEU A 310 26.00 -18.29 20.27
C LEU A 310 26.70 -17.95 21.59
N GLN A 311 26.55 -16.71 22.05
CA GLN A 311 26.91 -16.33 23.41
C GLN A 311 25.90 -16.88 24.42
N TYR A 312 24.63 -16.95 24.01
CA TYR A 312 23.56 -17.56 24.77
C TYR A 312 23.82 -19.05 25.01
N LYS A 313 23.60 -19.51 26.25
CA LYS A 313 23.87 -20.90 26.62
C LYS A 313 22.86 -21.85 25.98
N ILE A 314 23.33 -22.66 25.05
CA ILE A 314 22.54 -23.72 24.39
C ILE A 314 22.50 -24.97 25.28
N ASN A 315 21.31 -25.40 25.68
CA ASN A 315 21.09 -26.62 26.49
C ASN A 315 20.58 -27.83 25.68
N TYR A 316 20.73 -27.76 24.35
CA TYR A 316 20.26 -28.78 23.39
C TYR A 316 21.43 -29.58 22.81
N PRO A 317 21.21 -30.77 22.21
CA PRO A 317 22.24 -31.50 21.48
C PRO A 317 22.86 -30.64 20.37
N ILE A 318 24.19 -30.69 20.25
CA ILE A 318 24.95 -29.93 19.25
C ILE A 318 25.67 -30.89 18.31
N TYR A 319 25.47 -30.71 17.02
CA TYR A 319 26.23 -31.30 15.92
C TYR A 319 27.12 -30.22 15.29
N THR A 320 28.39 -30.52 15.06
CA THR A 320 29.31 -29.57 14.42
C THR A 320 29.35 -29.82 12.92
N LEU A 321 29.08 -28.81 12.10
CA LEU A 321 29.17 -28.91 10.65
C LEU A 321 30.62 -28.77 10.18
N GLU A 322 31.17 -29.86 9.65
CA GLU A 322 32.55 -29.95 9.17
C GLU A 322 32.75 -29.38 7.75
N ASN A 323 34.02 -29.13 7.42
CA ASN A 323 34.47 -28.77 6.08
C ASN A 323 34.20 -29.90 5.05
N TRP A 324 34.28 -29.56 3.75
CA TRP A 324 34.19 -30.56 2.68
C TRP A 324 35.40 -31.49 2.63
N THR A 325 35.16 -32.72 2.21
CA THR A 325 36.24 -33.63 1.82
C THR A 325 36.87 -33.23 0.48
N GLN A 326 37.97 -33.88 0.11
CA GLN A 326 38.64 -33.65 -1.17
C GLN A 326 37.71 -33.90 -2.37
N ASP A 327 36.99 -35.02 -2.35
CA ASP A 327 36.08 -35.40 -3.44
C ASP A 327 34.91 -34.42 -3.56
N GLU A 328 34.34 -34.00 -2.41
CA GLU A 328 33.27 -33.00 -2.36
C GLU A 328 33.74 -31.64 -2.91
N THR A 329 34.96 -31.23 -2.58
CA THR A 329 35.57 -29.99 -3.07
C THR A 329 35.78 -30.04 -4.60
N ILE A 330 36.31 -31.14 -5.12
CA ILE A 330 36.50 -31.34 -6.58
C ILE A 330 35.15 -31.31 -7.31
N ASN A 331 34.13 -31.98 -6.75
CA ASN A 331 32.78 -31.98 -7.32
C ASN A 331 32.18 -30.57 -7.36
N TYR A 332 32.35 -29.79 -6.29
CA TYR A 332 31.90 -28.39 -6.23
C TYR A 332 32.59 -27.53 -7.29
N LEU A 333 33.93 -27.58 -7.38
CA LEU A 333 34.71 -26.79 -8.33
C LEU A 333 34.34 -27.08 -9.79
N ASN A 334 34.08 -28.35 -10.10
CA ASN A 334 33.62 -28.75 -11.43
C ASN A 334 32.20 -28.23 -11.72
N ALA A 335 31.26 -28.44 -10.80
CA ALA A 335 29.85 -28.12 -11.03
C ALA A 335 29.54 -26.61 -10.98
N ALA A 336 30.15 -25.87 -10.05
CA ALA A 336 29.89 -24.44 -9.85
C ALA A 336 30.73 -23.54 -10.76
N PHE A 337 31.99 -23.92 -11.02
CA PHE A 337 32.97 -23.05 -11.67
C PHE A 337 33.56 -23.64 -12.96
N THR A 338 33.16 -24.84 -13.38
CA THR A 338 33.73 -25.56 -14.54
C THR A 338 35.24 -25.80 -14.45
N ILE A 339 35.80 -25.79 -13.23
CA ILE A 339 37.22 -26.04 -12.99
C ILE A 339 37.45 -27.56 -12.88
N THR A 340 38.03 -28.14 -13.93
CA THR A 340 38.27 -29.60 -14.03
C THR A 340 39.75 -29.98 -13.98
N ASN A 341 40.66 -29.00 -13.99
CA ASN A 341 42.09 -29.29 -13.94
C ASN A 341 42.48 -29.88 -12.58
N TYR A 342 43.01 -31.11 -12.60
CA TYR A 342 43.41 -31.84 -11.41
C TYR A 342 44.45 -31.09 -10.56
N SER A 343 45.45 -30.44 -11.18
CA SER A 343 46.48 -29.71 -10.40
C SER A 343 45.92 -28.48 -9.70
N VAL A 344 44.93 -27.82 -10.31
CA VAL A 344 44.26 -26.64 -9.75
C VAL A 344 43.31 -27.05 -8.63
N THR A 345 42.44 -28.04 -8.88
CA THR A 345 41.48 -28.53 -7.88
C THR A 345 42.18 -29.13 -6.65
N GLN A 346 43.27 -29.88 -6.85
CA GLN A 346 44.09 -30.38 -5.74
C GLN A 346 44.71 -29.23 -4.94
N ARG A 347 45.28 -28.22 -5.63
CA ARG A 347 45.88 -27.06 -4.95
C ARG A 347 44.85 -26.25 -4.15
N VAL A 348 43.64 -26.06 -4.68
CA VAL A 348 42.55 -25.40 -3.93
C VAL A 348 42.21 -26.18 -2.67
N TYR A 349 42.10 -27.51 -2.74
CA TYR A 349 41.82 -28.33 -1.56
C TYR A 349 42.96 -28.28 -0.54
N GLU A 350 44.22 -28.38 -0.98
CA GLU A 350 45.39 -28.30 -0.10
C GLU A 350 45.46 -26.98 0.68
N ILE A 351 45.12 -25.87 0.03
CA ILE A 351 45.10 -24.54 0.68
C ILE A 351 43.93 -24.40 1.65
N THR A 352 42.73 -24.85 1.26
CA THR A 352 41.49 -24.53 1.99
C THR A 352 41.05 -25.62 2.96
N GLN A 353 41.61 -26.82 2.85
CA GLN A 353 41.14 -28.05 3.52
C GLN A 353 39.62 -28.20 3.39
N GLY A 354 39.09 -27.91 2.20
CA GLY A 354 37.67 -28.00 1.87
C GLY A 354 36.76 -27.01 2.58
N TYR A 355 37.26 -25.90 3.12
CA TYR A 355 36.42 -24.87 3.73
C TYR A 355 35.59 -24.12 2.66
N PRO A 356 34.25 -24.29 2.60
CA PRO A 356 33.46 -23.90 1.43
C PRO A 356 33.61 -22.45 0.95
N ILE A 357 33.58 -21.47 1.85
CA ILE A 357 33.74 -20.06 1.48
C ILE A 357 35.12 -19.76 0.88
N LEU A 358 36.19 -20.36 1.42
CA LEU A 358 37.54 -20.21 0.86
C LEU A 358 37.68 -20.91 -0.48
N VAL A 359 37.07 -22.09 -0.65
CA VAL A 359 37.01 -22.79 -1.94
C VAL A 359 36.35 -21.90 -2.99
N SER A 360 35.21 -21.28 -2.66
CA SER A 360 34.52 -20.36 -3.56
C SER A 360 35.35 -19.12 -3.90
N PHE A 361 36.02 -18.50 -2.91
CA PHE A 361 36.88 -17.34 -3.15
C PHE A 361 38.07 -17.67 -4.07
N LEU A 362 38.76 -18.79 -3.84
CA LEU A 362 39.86 -19.21 -4.70
C LEU A 362 39.39 -19.59 -6.12
N ALA A 363 38.22 -20.22 -6.25
CA ALA A 363 37.66 -20.57 -7.54
C ALA A 363 37.28 -19.33 -8.36
N ASN A 364 36.63 -18.35 -7.72
CA ASN A 364 36.33 -17.06 -8.34
C ASN A 364 37.60 -16.32 -8.75
N HIS A 365 38.61 -16.28 -7.87
CA HIS A 365 39.90 -15.67 -8.19
C HIS A 365 40.56 -16.33 -9.41
N TYR A 366 40.61 -17.68 -9.43
CA TYR A 366 41.17 -18.43 -10.55
C TYR A 366 40.41 -18.16 -11.86
N ASN A 367 39.07 -18.09 -11.83
CA ASN A 367 38.29 -17.79 -13.03
C ASN A 367 38.52 -16.38 -13.57
N LEU A 368 38.85 -15.42 -12.70
CA LEU A 368 39.11 -14.03 -13.10
C LEU A 368 40.55 -13.82 -13.59
N PHE A 369 41.54 -14.41 -12.92
CA PHE A 369 42.95 -14.09 -13.13
C PHE A 369 43.78 -15.24 -13.75
N GLY A 370 43.26 -16.47 -13.73
CA GLY A 370 43.91 -17.64 -14.31
C GLY A 370 44.94 -18.33 -13.41
N ASP A 371 45.13 -17.86 -12.18
CA ASP A 371 46.05 -18.43 -11.19
C ASP A 371 45.44 -18.46 -9.77
N ILE A 372 46.17 -19.05 -8.82
CA ILE A 372 45.79 -19.10 -7.40
C ILE A 372 46.78 -18.23 -6.63
N ASN A 373 46.27 -17.20 -5.97
CA ASN A 373 47.04 -16.17 -5.26
C ASN A 373 47.65 -16.59 -3.92
N LEU A 374 47.53 -17.86 -3.53
CA LEU A 374 47.95 -18.36 -2.21
C LEU A 374 48.83 -19.61 -2.33
N GLU A 375 49.77 -19.72 -1.40
CA GLU A 375 50.73 -20.84 -1.31
C GLU A 375 50.65 -21.62 0.01
N THR A 376 50.05 -21.03 1.04
CA THR A 376 49.93 -21.62 2.39
C THR A 376 48.53 -22.12 2.68
N GLN A 377 48.43 -23.16 3.52
CA GLN A 377 47.16 -23.62 4.07
C GLN A 377 46.52 -22.54 4.97
N ILE A 378 45.19 -22.49 4.96
CA ILE A 378 44.37 -21.54 5.72
C ILE A 378 43.31 -22.30 6.52
N ASP A 379 43.31 -22.12 7.85
CA ASP A 379 42.43 -22.85 8.76
C ASP A 379 41.14 -22.08 9.09
N ALA A 380 41.24 -20.76 9.28
CA ALA A 380 40.11 -19.86 9.53
C ALA A 380 39.94 -18.81 8.41
N ILE A 381 38.72 -18.28 8.27
CA ILE A 381 38.44 -17.23 7.29
C ILE A 381 39.14 -15.91 7.63
N ASP A 382 39.35 -15.66 8.92
CA ASP A 382 40.10 -14.51 9.40
C ASP A 382 41.56 -14.58 8.95
N ASP A 383 42.17 -15.78 8.91
CA ASP A 383 43.53 -15.99 8.39
C ASP A 383 43.63 -15.66 6.90
N TYR A 384 42.58 -15.97 6.13
CA TYR A 384 42.49 -15.57 4.72
C TYR A 384 42.47 -14.06 4.57
N TYR A 385 41.62 -13.37 5.35
CA TYR A 385 41.58 -11.91 5.32
C TYR A 385 42.90 -11.30 5.78
N GLU A 386 43.56 -11.85 6.80
CA GLU A 386 44.88 -11.42 7.24
C GLU A 386 45.91 -11.51 6.11
N LEU A 387 45.99 -12.64 5.40
CA LEU A 387 46.91 -12.82 4.25
C LEU A 387 46.64 -11.84 3.10
N LEU A 388 45.39 -11.43 2.90
CA LEU A 388 45.06 -10.41 1.92
C LEU A 388 45.36 -8.98 2.40
N LEU A 389 45.40 -8.77 3.72
CA LEU A 389 45.44 -7.47 4.40
C LEU A 389 46.69 -7.28 5.26
N ASP A 390 47.84 -7.77 4.81
CA ASP A 390 49.12 -7.67 5.55
C ASP A 390 49.51 -6.22 5.93
N ASN A 391 48.98 -5.22 5.23
CA ASN A 391 49.24 -3.81 5.49
C ASN A 391 48.18 -3.18 6.43
N ILE A 392 48.63 -2.58 7.54
CA ILE A 392 47.79 -1.82 8.48
C ILE A 392 46.98 -0.72 7.76
N ASP A 393 47.58 -0.01 6.79
CA ASP A 393 46.88 1.03 6.04
C ASP A 393 45.68 0.46 5.27
N MET A 394 45.79 -0.78 4.78
CA MET A 394 44.72 -1.47 4.05
C MET A 394 43.58 -1.90 4.99
N LYS A 395 43.93 -2.41 6.18
CA LYS A 395 42.94 -2.72 7.23
C LYS A 395 42.16 -1.49 7.65
N THR A 396 42.87 -0.38 7.91
CA THR A 396 42.25 0.91 8.24
C THR A 396 41.37 1.42 7.10
N ALA A 397 41.84 1.36 5.86
CA ALA A 397 41.07 1.84 4.71
C ALA A 397 39.75 1.08 4.50
N LEU A 398 39.75 -0.25 4.69
CA LEU A 398 38.53 -1.07 4.53
C LEU A 398 37.52 -0.91 5.68
N SER A 399 37.90 -0.28 6.80
CA SER A 399 36.97 0.05 7.88
C SER A 399 35.83 0.97 7.41
N ILE A 400 35.97 1.65 6.26
CA ILE A 400 34.92 2.45 5.63
C ILE A 400 33.58 1.70 5.51
N PHE A 401 33.60 0.39 5.24
CA PHE A 401 32.40 -0.44 5.13
C PHE A 401 31.68 -0.68 6.48
N MET A 402 32.29 -0.28 7.61
CA MET A 402 31.64 -0.26 8.92
C MET A 402 30.84 1.04 9.18
N ILE A 403 31.03 2.08 8.36
CA ILE A 403 30.29 3.34 8.47
C ILE A 403 28.83 3.14 8.05
N ASN A 404 28.58 2.30 7.05
CA ASN A 404 27.26 2.01 6.50
C ASN A 404 27.05 0.49 6.36
N SER A 405 25.94 -0.01 6.90
CA SER A 405 25.56 -1.42 6.83
C SER A 405 24.90 -1.85 5.51
N SER A 406 24.53 -0.90 4.65
CA SER A 406 23.83 -1.13 3.37
C SER A 406 24.79 -1.13 2.18
N PHE A 407 25.06 0.04 1.59
CA PHE A 407 26.02 0.20 0.49
C PHE A 407 26.66 1.59 0.52
N ILE A 408 27.86 1.69 -0.06
CA ILE A 408 28.60 2.94 -0.27
C ILE A 408 28.72 3.16 -1.77
N LEU A 409 28.58 4.41 -2.23
CA LEU A 409 28.85 4.74 -3.62
C LEU A 409 30.36 4.80 -3.86
N LYS A 410 30.79 4.35 -5.04
CA LYS A 410 32.21 4.37 -5.41
C LYS A 410 32.81 5.78 -5.36
N GLU A 411 32.01 6.81 -5.67
CA GLU A 411 32.39 8.22 -5.53
C GLU A 411 32.48 8.73 -4.08
N GLU A 412 31.87 8.05 -3.11
CA GLU A 412 31.91 8.41 -1.68
C GLU A 412 33.19 7.93 -0.99
N ILE A 413 33.82 6.86 -1.51
CA ILE A 413 35.08 6.30 -0.97
C ILE A 413 36.17 7.37 -0.75
N PRO A 414 36.50 8.22 -1.75
CA PRO A 414 37.50 9.27 -1.55
C PRO A 414 37.08 10.38 -0.58
N ILE A 415 35.79 10.49 -0.25
CA ILE A 415 35.25 11.54 0.60
C ILE A 415 35.23 11.09 2.07
N LEU A 416 34.88 9.83 2.30
CA LEU A 416 34.70 9.26 3.64
C LEU A 416 36.02 8.84 4.31
N LEU A 417 37.14 8.86 3.58
CA LEU A 417 38.47 8.56 4.08
C LEU A 417 39.29 9.84 4.22
N ASN A 418 40.06 9.96 5.30
CA ASN A 418 40.81 11.19 5.60
C ASN A 418 42.00 11.46 4.66
N ASN A 419 42.36 10.51 3.78
CA ASN A 419 43.55 10.56 2.95
C ASN A 419 43.34 9.84 1.61
N ASN A 420 43.67 10.52 0.50
CA ASN A 420 43.61 10.00 -0.87
C ASN A 420 44.36 8.67 -1.09
N MET A 421 45.43 8.40 -0.33
CA MET A 421 46.15 7.14 -0.40
C MET A 421 45.27 5.97 0.04
N LEU A 422 44.50 6.13 1.13
CA LEU A 422 43.58 5.10 1.62
C LEU A 422 42.48 4.83 0.59
N SER A 423 41.93 5.87 -0.02
CA SER A 423 40.91 5.76 -1.06
C SER A 423 41.42 4.97 -2.27
N THR A 424 42.67 5.23 -2.69
CA THR A 424 43.34 4.47 -3.75
C THR A 424 43.50 3.00 -3.36
N ILE A 425 43.91 2.73 -2.10
CA ILE A 425 44.04 1.37 -1.57
C ILE A 425 42.70 0.63 -1.62
N VAL A 426 41.59 1.24 -1.19
CA VAL A 426 40.26 0.61 -1.24
C VAL A 426 39.86 0.28 -2.68
N LEU A 427 40.00 1.22 -3.60
CA LEU A 427 39.62 1.02 -5.00
C LEU A 427 40.49 -0.04 -5.69
N GLU A 428 41.79 -0.08 -5.40
CA GLU A 428 42.68 -1.14 -5.89
C GLU A 428 42.34 -2.50 -5.27
N PHE A 429 41.99 -2.54 -3.99
CA PHE A 429 41.60 -3.77 -3.32
C PHE A 429 40.31 -4.35 -3.91
N ILE A 430 39.29 -3.51 -4.15
CA ILE A 430 38.06 -3.92 -4.85
C ILE A 430 38.39 -4.49 -6.23
N ARG A 431 39.27 -3.83 -7.00
CA ARG A 431 39.67 -4.30 -8.34
C ARG A 431 40.42 -5.63 -8.31
N ASN A 432 41.28 -5.84 -7.32
CA ASN A 432 42.12 -7.04 -7.22
C ASN A 432 41.35 -8.23 -6.62
N TYR A 433 40.32 -7.96 -5.80
CA TYR A 433 39.52 -8.98 -5.12
C TYR A 433 38.00 -8.74 -5.29
N PRO A 434 37.48 -8.61 -6.52
CA PRO A 434 36.10 -8.18 -6.76
C PRO A 434 35.06 -9.19 -6.23
N TYR A 435 35.42 -10.46 -6.09
CA TYR A 435 34.56 -11.52 -5.54
C TYR A 435 34.29 -11.39 -4.03
N LEU A 436 34.93 -10.45 -3.33
CA LEU A 436 34.62 -10.10 -1.94
C LEU A 436 33.54 -9.01 -1.83
N PHE A 437 33.16 -8.41 -2.96
CA PHE A 437 32.25 -7.28 -3.05
C PHE A 437 31.06 -7.61 -3.95
N LYS A 438 29.94 -6.93 -3.70
CA LYS A 438 28.79 -6.87 -4.60
C LYS A 438 28.72 -5.46 -5.16
N GLU A 439 28.99 -5.34 -6.46
CA GLU A 439 28.93 -4.09 -7.23
C GLU A 439 27.69 -4.09 -8.12
N ILE A 440 26.78 -3.13 -7.91
CA ILE A 440 25.63 -2.84 -8.80
C ILE A 440 25.73 -1.39 -9.20
N ASP A 441 26.07 -1.14 -10.48
CA ASP A 441 26.49 0.17 -10.99
C ASP A 441 27.57 0.81 -10.08
N SER A 442 27.22 1.90 -9.41
CA SER A 442 28.09 2.68 -8.53
C SER A 442 28.06 2.22 -7.07
N ARG A 443 27.13 1.32 -6.72
CA ARG A 443 26.92 0.86 -5.35
C ARG A 443 27.83 -0.31 -5.04
N VAL A 444 28.63 -0.18 -3.98
CA VAL A 444 29.55 -1.21 -3.49
C VAL A 444 29.14 -1.63 -2.09
N SER A 445 29.04 -2.94 -1.87
CA SER A 445 28.75 -3.56 -0.57
C SER A 445 29.60 -4.82 -0.39
N LEU A 446 29.82 -5.26 0.85
CA LEU A 446 30.52 -6.53 1.11
C LEU A 446 29.59 -7.71 0.81
N ILE A 447 30.15 -8.78 0.20
CA ILE A 447 29.34 -9.94 -0.21
C ILE A 447 28.88 -10.80 0.98
N HIS A 448 29.68 -10.86 2.07
CA HIS A 448 29.39 -11.72 3.21
C HIS A 448 29.75 -11.04 4.55
N ASP A 449 28.87 -11.21 5.54
CA ASP A 449 28.97 -10.59 6.87
C ASP A 449 30.23 -11.00 7.68
N SER A 450 30.85 -12.14 7.35
CA SER A 450 32.12 -12.54 7.98
C SER A 450 33.20 -11.49 7.81
N PHE A 451 33.24 -10.78 6.68
CA PHE A 451 34.28 -9.78 6.46
C PHE A 451 34.03 -8.54 7.32
N ASN A 452 32.77 -8.11 7.45
CA ASN A 452 32.37 -7.07 8.40
C ASN A 452 32.71 -7.45 9.84
N THR A 453 32.43 -8.70 10.22
CA THR A 453 32.74 -9.22 11.56
C THR A 453 34.24 -9.19 11.84
N TYR A 454 35.06 -9.63 10.88
CA TYR A 454 36.52 -9.58 10.96
C TYR A 454 37.02 -8.14 11.13
N LEU A 455 36.57 -7.19 10.30
CA LEU A 455 36.97 -5.79 10.39
C LEU A 455 36.63 -5.17 11.76
N ARG A 456 35.45 -5.48 12.32
CA ARG A 456 35.06 -5.02 13.68
C ARG A 456 35.98 -5.56 14.79
N ASN A 457 36.51 -6.77 14.64
CA ASN A 457 37.35 -7.41 15.64
C ASN A 457 38.79 -6.88 15.67
N LEU A 458 39.25 -6.22 14.60
CA LEU A 458 40.63 -5.74 14.47
C LEU A 458 41.00 -4.60 15.44
N LYS A 459 40.03 -3.99 16.15
CA LYS A 459 40.25 -2.84 17.08
C LYS A 459 41.14 -1.76 16.45
N LEU A 460 40.85 -1.41 15.19
CA LEU A 460 41.58 -0.40 14.43
C LEU A 460 41.45 0.99 15.09
N PRO A 461 42.38 1.92 14.83
CA PRO A 461 42.24 3.30 15.28
C PRO A 461 40.90 3.89 14.82
N ASP A 462 40.15 4.47 15.75
CA ASP A 462 38.79 4.97 15.49
C ASP A 462 38.80 6.27 14.67
N ASP A 463 39.96 6.91 14.49
CA ASP A 463 40.10 8.24 13.88
C ASP A 463 39.50 8.32 12.45
N ASP A 464 39.68 7.28 11.63
CA ASP A 464 39.14 7.23 10.26
C ASP A 464 37.65 6.95 10.21
N LEU A 465 37.17 6.06 11.10
CA LEU A 465 35.75 5.77 11.26
C LEU A 465 35.01 7.00 11.80
N GLU A 466 35.60 7.67 12.78
CA GLU A 466 35.09 8.92 13.34
C GLU A 466 35.12 10.04 12.30
N TYR A 467 36.18 10.15 11.49
CA TYR A 467 36.23 11.09 10.36
C TYR A 467 35.06 10.87 9.39
N GLY A 468 34.86 9.63 8.92
CA GLY A 468 33.78 9.30 7.99
C GLY A 468 32.39 9.49 8.60
N ARG A 469 32.17 9.09 9.86
CA ARG A 469 30.90 9.32 10.59
C ARG A 469 30.62 10.82 10.76
N ASN A 470 31.61 11.60 11.17
CA ASN A 470 31.49 13.05 11.31
C ASN A 470 31.25 13.72 9.96
N HIS A 471 31.85 13.22 8.88
CA HIS A 471 31.58 13.70 7.53
C HIS A 471 30.12 13.46 7.16
N VAL A 472 29.62 12.22 7.28
CA VAL A 472 28.22 11.89 6.98
C VAL A 472 27.28 12.75 7.83
N PHE A 473 27.51 12.85 9.15
CA PHE A 473 26.70 13.68 10.03
C PHE A 473 26.71 15.15 9.57
N THR A 474 27.89 15.72 9.31
CA THR A 474 28.02 17.12 8.86
C THR A 474 27.34 17.34 7.51
N SER A 475 27.45 16.38 6.59
CA SER A 475 26.80 16.40 5.28
C SER A 475 25.28 16.37 5.40
N ILE A 476 24.72 15.46 6.21
CA ILE A 476 23.28 15.45 6.52
C ILE A 476 22.88 16.77 7.19
N MET A 477 23.64 17.26 8.15
CA MET A 477 23.39 18.57 8.77
C MET A 477 23.58 19.74 7.81
N ASN A 478 24.14 19.55 6.61
CA ASN A 478 24.21 20.53 5.53
C ASN A 478 23.24 20.24 4.38
N GLN A 479 22.27 19.35 4.59
CA GLN A 479 21.27 18.94 3.60
C GLN A 479 21.85 18.24 2.34
N GLU A 480 23.00 17.57 2.47
CA GLU A 480 23.56 16.80 1.36
C GLU A 480 22.75 15.53 1.10
N PHE A 481 22.09 15.51 -0.05
CA PHE A 481 21.05 14.53 -0.37
C PHE A 481 21.52 13.07 -0.43
N ARG A 482 22.76 12.84 -0.87
CA ARG A 482 23.29 11.48 -1.14
C ARG A 482 23.24 10.55 0.07
N TYR A 483 23.29 11.08 1.29
CA TYR A 483 23.32 10.28 2.50
C TYR A 483 21.94 10.09 3.15
N LEU A 484 20.92 10.84 2.75
CA LEU A 484 19.63 10.89 3.45
C LEU A 484 18.89 9.55 3.44
N SER A 485 18.74 8.90 2.29
CA SER A 485 18.03 7.61 2.15
C SER A 485 18.62 6.49 3.03
N ARG A 486 19.91 6.62 3.39
CA ARG A 486 20.68 5.64 4.16
C ARG A 486 20.86 6.04 5.63
N PHE A 487 20.19 7.09 6.11
CA PHE A 487 20.28 7.58 7.49
C PHE A 487 20.16 6.45 8.53
N GLY A 488 19.13 5.61 8.44
CA GLY A 488 18.92 4.50 9.38
C GLY A 488 19.98 3.38 9.30
N THR A 489 20.82 3.39 8.26
CA THR A 489 21.86 2.35 8.03
C THR A 489 23.27 2.82 8.38
N PHE A 490 23.46 4.12 8.59
CA PHE A 490 24.71 4.71 9.03
C PHE A 490 24.95 4.50 10.52
N SER A 491 26.19 4.18 10.88
CA SER A 491 26.63 4.03 12.27
C SER A 491 26.78 5.40 12.95
N MET A 492 25.67 6.02 13.35
CA MET A 492 25.63 7.31 14.05
C MET A 492 25.49 7.17 15.57
N THR A 493 25.96 8.17 16.32
CA THR A 493 25.72 8.24 17.77
C THR A 493 24.29 8.70 18.07
N ASP A 494 23.78 8.39 19.27
CA ASP A 494 22.47 8.90 19.72
C ASP A 494 22.40 10.44 19.70
N TYR A 495 23.53 11.12 19.96
CA TYR A 495 23.61 12.58 19.87
C TYR A 495 23.38 13.06 18.44
N ASP A 496 24.03 12.44 17.46
CA ASP A 496 23.91 12.78 16.05
C ASP A 496 22.48 12.53 15.55
N LYS A 497 21.93 11.34 15.86
CA LYS A 497 20.56 10.96 15.50
C LYS A 497 19.53 11.98 16.02
N LYS A 498 19.63 12.39 17.28
CA LYS A 498 18.73 13.40 17.87
C LYS A 498 18.82 14.75 17.16
N ASN A 499 20.02 15.20 16.80
CA ASN A 499 20.20 16.45 16.08
C ASN A 499 19.64 16.40 14.65
N VAL A 500 19.81 15.26 13.95
CA VAL A 500 19.20 15.04 12.63
C VAL A 500 17.68 15.05 12.75
N ILE A 501 17.10 14.24 13.64
CA ILE A 501 15.63 14.16 13.84
C ILE A 501 15.07 15.56 14.11
N LYS A 502 15.70 16.32 15.02
CA LYS A 502 15.27 17.68 15.36
C LYS A 502 15.35 18.64 14.18
N LYS A 503 16.45 18.64 13.43
CA LYS A 503 16.62 19.51 12.25
C LYS A 503 15.56 19.24 11.19
N TYR A 504 15.28 17.97 10.91
CA TYR A 504 14.43 17.59 9.79
C TYR A 504 12.94 17.49 10.14
N SER A 505 12.59 17.57 11.43
CA SER A 505 11.22 17.81 11.91
C SER A 505 10.81 19.28 11.71
N ASN A 506 10.97 19.76 10.47
CA ASN A 506 10.74 21.14 10.06
C ASN A 506 10.24 21.17 8.61
N LEU A 507 9.06 21.72 8.39
CA LEU A 507 8.41 21.74 7.08
C LEU A 507 9.12 22.60 6.03
N LEU A 508 9.82 23.67 6.43
CA LEU A 508 10.58 24.51 5.51
C LEU A 508 11.78 23.76 4.95
N ILE A 509 12.50 23.05 5.81
CA ILE A 509 13.64 22.20 5.39
C ILE A 509 13.13 21.07 4.49
N PHE A 510 11.98 20.46 4.82
CA PHE A 510 11.36 19.48 3.93
C PHE A 510 11.09 20.06 2.54
N ASN A 511 10.49 21.25 2.45
CA ASN A 511 10.19 21.91 1.18
C ASN A 511 11.47 22.20 0.37
N GLU A 512 12.54 22.69 1.02
CA GLU A 512 13.85 22.90 0.39
C GLU A 512 14.42 21.62 -0.23
N LEU A 513 14.34 20.49 0.49
CA LEU A 513 14.78 19.19 -0.03
C LEU A 513 13.99 18.80 -1.28
N MET A 514 12.68 18.98 -1.25
CA MET A 514 11.76 18.62 -2.32
C MET A 514 11.96 19.47 -3.59
N GLU A 515 12.44 20.71 -3.48
CA GLU A 515 12.78 21.51 -4.66
C GLU A 515 14.13 21.15 -5.29
N SER A 516 15.00 20.47 -4.53
CA SER A 516 16.41 20.30 -4.88
C SER A 516 16.75 18.99 -5.61
N HIS A 517 15.97 17.90 -5.44
CA HIS A 517 16.33 16.57 -5.95
C HIS A 517 15.11 15.73 -6.38
N TYR A 518 15.15 15.13 -7.58
CA TYR A 518 14.04 14.35 -8.16
C TYR A 518 13.82 12.95 -7.57
N ASP A 519 14.76 12.41 -6.78
CA ASP A 519 14.65 11.07 -6.19
C ASP A 519 13.78 11.11 -4.92
N PHE A 520 12.47 11.30 -5.12
CA PHE A 520 11.49 11.39 -4.03
C PHE A 520 11.57 10.22 -3.04
N ASP A 521 11.82 9.01 -3.55
CA ASP A 521 11.93 7.81 -2.73
C ASP A 521 13.03 7.94 -1.66
N SER A 522 14.11 8.66 -1.95
CA SER A 522 15.17 8.92 -0.96
C SER A 522 14.68 9.78 0.20
N ILE A 523 13.84 10.78 -0.08
CA ILE A 523 13.26 11.67 0.94
C ILE A 523 12.26 10.87 1.78
N ARG A 524 11.42 10.07 1.11
CA ARG A 524 10.44 9.21 1.77
C ARG A 524 11.10 8.19 2.71
N GLU A 525 12.10 7.45 2.23
CA GLU A 525 12.88 6.50 3.03
C GLU A 525 13.54 7.20 4.23
N PHE A 526 14.08 8.40 4.03
CA PHE A 526 14.69 9.20 5.08
C PHE A 526 13.72 9.60 6.19
N TYR A 527 12.52 10.10 5.84
CA TYR A 527 11.54 10.51 6.83
C TYR A 527 10.89 9.34 7.57
N PHE A 528 10.74 8.18 6.92
CA PHE A 528 10.37 6.96 7.64
C PHE A 528 11.47 6.53 8.61
N ALA A 529 12.75 6.62 8.23
CA ALA A 529 13.85 6.35 9.16
C ALA A 529 13.88 7.35 10.34
N ILE A 530 13.57 8.64 10.11
CA ILE A 530 13.38 9.63 11.20
C ILE A 530 12.27 9.19 12.16
N ARG A 531 11.11 8.81 11.61
CA ARG A 531 9.96 8.34 12.41
C ARG A 531 10.34 7.11 13.23
N ASP A 532 11.01 6.14 12.63
CA ASP A 532 11.34 4.88 13.31
C ASP A 532 12.42 5.10 14.38
N GLU A 533 13.42 5.96 14.13
CA GLU A 533 14.44 6.32 15.13
C GLU A 533 13.87 7.16 16.28
N LEU A 534 12.88 8.03 16.02
CA LEU A 534 12.20 8.83 17.05
C LEU A 534 11.47 7.95 18.10
N GLU A 535 11.07 6.72 17.78
CA GLU A 535 10.43 5.80 18.75
C GLU A 535 11.37 5.51 19.95
N ASN A 536 12.69 5.57 19.72
CA ASN A 536 13.70 5.35 20.74
C ASN A 536 14.00 6.59 21.61
N PHE A 537 13.46 7.76 21.25
CA PHE A 537 13.80 9.03 21.88
C PHE A 537 12.55 9.79 22.33
N GLN A 538 12.30 9.75 23.64
CA GLN A 538 11.30 10.61 24.27
C GLN A 538 11.86 12.02 24.52
N ASP A 539 10.97 13.01 24.52
CA ASP A 539 11.25 14.40 24.90
C ASP A 539 12.31 15.14 24.05
N ILE A 540 12.57 14.72 22.80
CA ILE A 540 13.53 15.40 21.92
C ILE A 540 12.92 16.47 21.01
N LEU A 541 11.64 16.31 20.66
CA LEU A 541 10.88 17.24 19.82
C LEU A 541 9.96 18.11 20.68
N ASP A 542 9.86 19.38 20.33
CA ASP A 542 8.81 20.27 20.82
C ASP A 542 7.48 20.08 20.05
N ILE A 543 6.43 20.80 20.46
CA ILE A 543 5.09 20.69 19.88
C ILE A 543 5.10 21.03 18.39
N TYR A 544 5.85 22.05 17.99
CA TYR A 544 5.91 22.50 16.60
C TYR A 544 6.66 21.49 15.73
N GLU A 545 7.75 20.93 16.26
CA GLU A 545 8.54 19.91 15.58
C GLU A 545 7.74 18.61 15.40
N TYR A 546 6.95 18.19 16.40
CA TYR A 546 6.00 17.08 16.24
C TYR A 546 4.95 17.37 15.17
N TYR A 547 4.39 18.58 15.19
CA TYR A 547 3.36 18.97 14.24
C TYR A 547 3.89 19.02 12.80
N ASP A 548 5.07 19.59 12.59
CA ASP A 548 5.74 19.62 11.29
C ASP A 548 6.06 18.21 10.80
N LEU A 549 6.65 17.36 11.65
CA LEU A 549 6.98 15.98 11.27
C LEU A 549 5.73 15.20 10.88
N LEU A 550 4.63 15.36 11.61
CA LEU A 550 3.34 14.72 11.30
C LEU A 550 2.83 15.12 9.91
N LEU A 551 2.83 16.42 9.60
CA LEU A 551 2.40 16.94 8.30
C LEU A 551 3.31 16.45 7.16
N ILE A 552 4.62 16.32 7.41
CA ILE A 552 5.57 15.74 6.46
C ILE A 552 5.24 14.27 6.20
N LEU A 553 5.05 13.47 7.25
CA LEU A 553 4.70 12.05 7.13
C LEU A 553 3.40 11.84 6.35
N LEU A 554 2.37 12.65 6.65
CA LEU A 554 1.12 12.64 5.88
C LEU A 554 1.33 13.02 4.41
N SER A 555 2.31 13.87 4.09
CA SER A 555 2.59 14.26 2.70
C SER A 555 3.27 13.13 1.91
N ILE A 556 4.23 12.44 2.51
CA ILE A 556 5.01 11.39 1.83
C ILE A 556 4.30 10.03 1.73
N GLU A 557 3.26 9.80 2.54
CA GLU A 557 2.50 8.55 2.55
C GLU A 557 1.41 8.47 1.46
N ARG A 558 1.01 9.60 0.87
CA ARG A 558 -0.15 9.70 -0.05
C ARG A 558 0.04 9.03 -1.39
N ASN A 559 1.17 9.31 -2.05
CA ASN A 559 1.42 8.89 -3.41
C ASN A 559 2.79 8.19 -3.49
N ASN A 560 2.86 7.19 -4.35
CA ASN A 560 4.11 6.55 -4.70
C ASN A 560 4.13 6.36 -6.22
N LEU A 561 5.32 6.20 -6.80
CA LEU A 561 5.42 5.99 -8.25
C LEU A 561 5.04 4.56 -8.67
N VAL A 562 4.77 3.66 -7.73
CA VAL A 562 4.44 2.26 -8.01
C VAL A 562 3.04 2.17 -8.60
N GLY A 563 2.93 1.52 -9.78
CA GLY A 563 1.69 1.46 -10.56
C GLY A 563 1.51 2.62 -11.53
N ASN A 564 2.36 3.65 -11.48
CA ASN A 564 2.42 4.72 -12.50
C ASN A 564 3.47 4.34 -13.57
N ASP A 565 3.30 3.18 -14.19
CA ASP A 565 4.33 2.51 -14.99
C ASP A 565 4.78 3.34 -16.20
N SER A 566 3.85 3.98 -16.90
CA SER A 566 4.18 4.90 -18.01
C SER A 566 5.04 6.08 -17.53
N LEU A 567 4.71 6.66 -16.38
CA LEU A 567 5.47 7.78 -15.83
C LEU A 567 6.88 7.34 -15.42
N LEU A 568 7.01 6.18 -14.76
CA LEU A 568 8.30 5.60 -14.38
C LEU A 568 9.19 5.39 -15.61
N HIS A 569 8.66 4.76 -16.65
CA HIS A 569 9.38 4.57 -17.91
C HIS A 569 9.84 5.90 -18.53
N GLN A 570 8.98 6.92 -18.53
CA GLN A 570 9.36 8.24 -19.08
C GLN A 570 10.41 8.96 -18.23
N LEU A 571 10.40 8.78 -16.90
CA LEU A 571 11.46 9.28 -16.03
C LEU A 571 12.80 8.57 -16.30
N VAL A 572 12.81 7.24 -16.42
CA VAL A 572 14.01 6.45 -16.76
C VAL A 572 14.55 6.82 -18.14
N SER A 573 13.67 6.92 -19.13
CA SER A 573 14.00 7.36 -20.49
C SER A 573 14.61 8.76 -20.51
N TYR A 574 14.06 9.69 -19.72
CA TYR A 574 14.61 11.02 -19.57
C TYR A 574 15.99 11.01 -18.91
N LEU A 575 16.16 10.28 -17.80
CA LEU A 575 17.44 10.20 -17.10
C LEU A 575 18.54 9.62 -18.00
N SER A 576 18.26 8.50 -18.67
CA SER A 576 19.19 7.86 -19.60
C SER A 576 19.55 8.72 -20.83
N SER A 577 18.64 9.57 -21.31
CA SER A 577 18.87 10.42 -22.49
C SER A 577 19.70 11.68 -22.21
N PHE A 578 19.54 12.29 -21.03
CA PHE A 578 20.08 13.63 -20.74
C PHE A 578 21.14 13.68 -19.65
N HIS A 579 21.31 12.63 -18.86
CA HIS A 579 22.38 12.54 -17.87
C HIS A 579 23.51 11.64 -18.38
N SER A 580 24.60 12.27 -18.80
CA SER A 580 25.84 11.59 -19.25
C SER A 580 26.74 11.15 -18.10
N ASP A 581 26.53 11.72 -16.91
CA ASP A 581 27.21 11.36 -15.66
C ASP A 581 26.31 10.44 -14.83
N GLU A 582 26.95 9.63 -13.98
CA GLU A 582 26.34 8.65 -13.06
C GLU A 582 24.98 9.14 -12.51
N ILE A 583 23.92 8.42 -12.86
CA ILE A 583 22.55 8.77 -12.49
C ILE A 583 22.42 8.76 -10.96
N LYS A 584 22.04 9.91 -10.41
CA LYS A 584 21.98 10.17 -8.96
C LYS A 584 20.68 9.66 -8.33
N ILE A 585 20.47 8.34 -8.39
CA ILE A 585 19.40 7.67 -7.64
C ILE A 585 20.03 7.01 -6.40
N TYR A 586 19.74 7.56 -5.23
CA TYR A 586 20.31 7.11 -3.95
C TYR A 586 19.35 6.19 -3.17
N SER A 587 18.06 6.20 -3.51
CA SER A 587 17.03 5.37 -2.89
C SER A 587 17.08 3.94 -3.40
N SER A 588 16.34 3.03 -2.75
CA SER A 588 16.09 1.69 -3.30
C SER A 588 14.63 1.53 -3.76
N GLY A 589 13.97 2.66 -4.05
CA GLY A 589 12.56 2.74 -4.39
C GLY A 589 12.22 2.48 -5.86
N ALA A 590 11.12 3.07 -6.33
CA ALA A 590 10.51 2.79 -7.62
C ALA A 590 11.36 3.21 -8.80
N LEU A 591 11.95 4.40 -8.73
CA LEU A 591 12.80 4.91 -9.80
C LEU A 591 14.08 4.06 -9.96
N TRP A 592 14.70 3.63 -8.85
CA TRP A 592 15.83 2.70 -8.87
C TRP A 592 15.43 1.35 -9.48
N ALA A 593 14.28 0.82 -9.06
CA ALA A 593 13.80 -0.47 -9.54
C ALA A 593 13.51 -0.48 -11.04
N ALA A 594 12.86 0.58 -11.54
CA ALA A 594 12.61 0.77 -12.98
C ALA A 594 13.93 0.92 -13.75
N TYR A 595 14.87 1.72 -13.24
CA TYR A 595 16.19 1.90 -13.86
C TYR A 595 16.96 0.56 -13.99
N GLN A 596 17.00 -0.23 -12.91
CA GLN A 596 17.65 -1.54 -12.92
C GLN A 596 17.00 -2.52 -13.89
N LEU A 597 15.67 -2.49 -13.99
CA LEU A 597 14.92 -3.35 -14.90
C LEU A 597 15.19 -2.98 -16.36
N GLU A 598 15.01 -1.71 -16.73
CA GLU A 598 15.02 -1.24 -18.12
C GLU A 598 16.45 -1.09 -18.69
N ILE A 599 17.40 -0.62 -17.89
CA ILE A 599 18.76 -0.33 -18.36
C ILE A 599 19.69 -1.53 -18.14
N ASN A 600 19.59 -2.18 -16.97
CA ASN A 600 20.52 -3.26 -16.57
C ASN A 600 19.95 -4.67 -16.75
N ASN A 601 18.69 -4.82 -17.19
CA ASN A 601 17.98 -6.10 -17.27
C ASN A 601 17.96 -6.88 -15.93
N ASN A 602 17.99 -6.16 -14.81
CA ASN A 602 17.96 -6.74 -13.47
C ASN A 602 16.54 -6.66 -12.89
N LEU A 603 15.82 -7.79 -12.88
CA LEU A 603 14.44 -7.86 -12.40
C LEU A 603 14.30 -7.80 -10.86
N TYR A 604 15.38 -8.06 -10.11
CA TYR A 604 15.29 -8.28 -8.68
C TYR A 604 14.74 -7.07 -7.89
N PRO A 605 15.22 -5.83 -8.12
CA PRO A 605 14.71 -4.64 -7.42
C PRO A 605 13.21 -4.40 -7.65
N MET A 606 12.71 -4.59 -8.87
CA MET A 606 11.28 -4.43 -9.17
C MET A 606 10.44 -5.51 -8.50
N ARG A 607 10.91 -6.76 -8.46
CA ARG A 607 10.23 -7.84 -7.72
C ARG A 607 10.13 -7.55 -6.23
N LYS A 608 11.18 -6.98 -5.62
CA LYS A 608 11.15 -6.52 -4.22
C LYS A 608 10.05 -5.48 -4.01
N LEU A 609 10.11 -4.39 -4.76
CA LEU A 609 9.20 -3.27 -4.61
C LEU A 609 7.73 -3.69 -4.70
N LEU A 610 7.40 -4.49 -5.72
CA LEU A 610 6.05 -5.02 -5.89
C LEU A 610 5.64 -5.96 -4.75
N SER A 611 6.57 -6.73 -4.19
CA SER A 611 6.28 -7.57 -3.02
C SER A 611 6.04 -6.77 -1.74
N GLU A 612 6.77 -5.67 -1.52
CA GLU A 612 6.62 -4.80 -0.34
C GLU A 612 5.32 -4.00 -0.38
N HIS A 613 4.96 -3.51 -1.57
CA HIS A 613 3.69 -2.84 -1.80
C HIS A 613 2.54 -3.81 -2.09
N SER A 614 2.79 -5.12 -1.92
CA SER A 614 1.74 -6.12 -1.96
C SER A 614 1.00 -6.23 -3.31
N TYR A 615 1.67 -5.83 -4.39
CA TYR A 615 1.21 -5.95 -5.75
C TYR A 615 1.40 -7.38 -6.29
N PRO A 616 0.48 -7.96 -7.08
CA PRO A 616 0.62 -9.28 -7.71
C PRO A 616 1.87 -9.43 -8.59
N ALA A 617 2.33 -10.67 -8.84
CA ALA A 617 3.52 -10.92 -9.66
C ALA A 617 3.26 -10.64 -11.16
N ASP A 618 2.01 -10.77 -11.57
CA ASP A 618 1.51 -10.44 -12.91
C ASP A 618 1.77 -8.98 -13.30
N ASN A 619 1.95 -8.08 -12.31
CA ASN A 619 2.23 -6.67 -12.54
C ASN A 619 3.53 -6.42 -13.29
N ILE A 620 4.50 -7.35 -13.29
CA ILE A 620 5.72 -7.21 -14.11
C ILE A 620 5.40 -7.40 -15.59
N ALA A 621 4.49 -8.34 -15.94
CA ALA A 621 4.07 -8.52 -17.31
C ALA A 621 3.24 -7.32 -17.79
N ASP A 622 2.40 -6.76 -16.91
CA ASP A 622 1.68 -5.51 -17.19
C ASP A 622 2.66 -4.33 -17.41
N TYR A 623 3.72 -4.23 -16.60
CA TYR A 623 4.80 -3.24 -16.81
C TYR A 623 5.43 -3.37 -18.20
N PHE A 624 5.83 -4.58 -18.60
CA PHE A 624 6.40 -4.80 -19.95
C PHE A 624 5.45 -4.43 -21.07
N LYS A 625 4.15 -4.69 -20.91
CA LYS A 625 3.15 -4.27 -21.89
C LYS A 625 3.04 -2.75 -21.99
N VAL A 626 3.14 -2.04 -20.86
CA VAL A 626 3.19 -0.58 -20.86
C VAL A 626 4.44 -0.08 -21.58
N LEU A 627 5.60 -0.71 -21.37
CA LEU A 627 6.82 -0.36 -22.11
C LEU A 627 6.65 -0.51 -23.63
N GLU A 628 6.07 -1.62 -24.08
CA GLU A 628 5.79 -1.85 -25.51
C GLU A 628 4.86 -0.76 -26.08
N ASP A 629 3.81 -0.38 -25.36
CA ASP A 629 2.87 0.67 -25.77
C ASP A 629 3.55 2.05 -25.82
N GLU A 630 4.46 2.36 -24.89
CA GLU A 630 5.22 3.61 -24.85
C GLU A 630 6.26 3.70 -25.98
N GLU A 631 6.98 2.62 -26.27
CA GLU A 631 7.95 2.55 -27.38
C GLU A 631 7.28 2.79 -28.74
N LEU A 632 6.06 2.26 -28.93
CA LEU A 632 5.30 2.39 -30.17
C LEU A 632 4.46 3.68 -30.25
N PHE A 633 4.47 4.52 -29.21
CA PHE A 633 3.56 5.66 -29.08
C PHE A 633 3.60 6.64 -30.27
N PHE A 634 4.80 7.00 -30.74
CA PHE A 634 4.99 7.90 -31.88
C PHE A 634 4.92 7.20 -33.24
N GLU A 635 5.00 5.87 -33.28
CA GLU A 635 4.86 5.09 -34.53
C GLU A 635 3.41 5.05 -35.01
N LYS A 636 2.45 5.22 -34.11
CA LYS A 636 1.01 5.14 -34.38
C LYS A 636 0.52 6.00 -35.54
N PHE A 637 1.12 7.18 -35.74
CA PHE A 637 0.77 8.11 -36.81
C PHE A 637 1.85 8.24 -37.90
N LYS A 638 2.89 7.40 -37.87
CA LYS A 638 3.90 7.34 -38.94
C LYS A 638 3.39 6.45 -40.09
N GLY A 639 3.80 6.77 -41.32
CA GLY A 639 3.38 6.04 -42.53
C GLY A 639 2.17 6.63 -43.27
N ASP A 640 1.51 5.80 -44.07
CA ASP A 640 0.35 6.18 -44.89
C ASP A 640 -0.91 6.44 -44.03
N SER A 641 -1.88 7.17 -44.60
CA SER A 641 -3.14 7.51 -43.92
C SER A 641 -3.99 6.26 -43.65
N GLN A 642 -4.43 6.10 -42.41
CA GLN A 642 -5.38 5.08 -41.93
C GLN A 642 -6.82 5.60 -41.88
N SER A 643 -7.08 6.83 -42.35
CA SER A 643 -8.41 7.45 -42.30
C SER A 643 -9.52 6.57 -42.88
N GLU A 644 -9.27 5.87 -44.00
CA GLU A 644 -10.26 4.99 -44.63
C GLU A 644 -10.63 3.78 -43.75
N GLU A 645 -9.64 3.18 -43.07
CA GLU A 645 -9.83 2.05 -42.17
C GLU A 645 -10.59 2.47 -40.90
N LEU A 646 -10.19 3.61 -40.30
CA LEU A 646 -10.87 4.17 -39.14
C LEU A 646 -12.32 4.56 -39.45
N GLU A 647 -12.58 5.12 -40.63
CA GLU A 647 -13.94 5.40 -41.09
C GLU A 647 -14.78 4.12 -41.29
N ALA A 648 -14.18 3.04 -41.79
CA ALA A 648 -14.85 1.75 -41.92
C ALA A 648 -15.23 1.20 -40.53
N LEU A 649 -14.32 1.27 -39.55
CA LEU A 649 -14.56 0.85 -38.17
C LEU A 649 -15.66 1.67 -37.48
N LEU A 650 -15.78 2.98 -37.78
CA LEU A 650 -16.87 3.83 -37.26
C LEU A 650 -18.24 3.43 -37.80
N LYS A 651 -18.29 3.02 -39.08
CA LYS A 651 -19.52 2.64 -39.78
C LYS A 651 -19.96 1.20 -39.47
N ASP A 652 -19.08 0.36 -38.92
CA ASP A 652 -19.42 -1.01 -38.51
C ASP A 652 -20.49 -1.02 -37.40
N SER A 653 -21.59 -1.72 -37.65
CA SER A 653 -22.70 -1.88 -36.72
C SER A 653 -22.41 -2.81 -35.53
N SER A 654 -21.37 -3.65 -35.62
CA SER A 654 -20.96 -4.57 -34.56
C SER A 654 -20.21 -3.86 -33.41
N ASN A 655 -19.60 -2.71 -33.69
CA ASN A 655 -18.88 -1.91 -32.70
C ASN A 655 -19.84 -1.15 -31.77
N TYR A 656 -19.58 -1.21 -30.46
CA TYR A 656 -20.37 -0.48 -29.46
C TYR A 656 -19.91 0.96 -29.28
N GLU A 657 -20.73 1.80 -28.63
CA GLU A 657 -20.54 3.26 -28.53
C GLU A 657 -19.13 3.68 -28.09
N HIS A 658 -18.54 3.02 -27.09
CA HIS A 658 -17.20 3.38 -26.61
C HIS A 658 -16.08 3.04 -27.59
N GLN A 659 -16.19 1.96 -28.37
CA GLN A 659 -15.23 1.66 -29.43
C GLN A 659 -15.30 2.75 -30.50
N LYS A 660 -16.51 3.10 -30.95
CA LYS A 660 -16.72 4.17 -31.93
C LYS A 660 -16.21 5.53 -31.44
N LYS A 661 -16.39 5.82 -30.15
CA LYS A 661 -15.81 7.00 -29.51
C LYS A 661 -14.28 7.02 -29.68
N LYS A 662 -13.60 5.94 -29.32
CA LYS A 662 -12.13 5.81 -29.45
C LYS A 662 -11.69 5.94 -30.92
N THR A 663 -12.37 5.28 -31.85
CA THR A 663 -12.05 5.36 -33.29
C THR A 663 -12.22 6.79 -33.82
N LEU A 664 -13.26 7.52 -33.39
CA LEU A 664 -13.46 8.90 -33.82
C LEU A 664 -12.37 9.85 -33.28
N ILE A 665 -11.91 9.63 -32.05
CA ILE A 665 -10.78 10.39 -31.47
C ILE A 665 -9.51 10.19 -32.32
N LEU A 666 -9.20 8.94 -32.68
CA LEU A 666 -8.03 8.62 -33.52
C LEU A 666 -8.14 9.25 -34.91
N LEU A 667 -9.32 9.15 -35.55
CA LEU A 667 -9.56 9.71 -36.87
C LEU A 667 -9.38 11.25 -36.86
N LEU A 668 -9.92 11.94 -35.86
CA LEU A 668 -9.78 13.40 -35.74
C LEU A 668 -8.32 13.82 -35.54
N ALA A 669 -7.57 13.10 -34.71
CA ALA A 669 -6.16 13.36 -34.50
C ALA A 669 -5.35 13.12 -35.79
N GLU A 670 -5.60 12.01 -36.49
CA GLU A 670 -4.93 11.68 -37.75
C GLU A 670 -5.17 12.74 -38.83
N ILE A 671 -6.43 13.13 -39.03
CA ILE A 671 -6.82 14.16 -40.01
C ILE A 671 -6.07 15.47 -39.74
N TYR A 672 -5.96 15.89 -38.48
CA TYR A 672 -5.22 17.09 -38.11
C TYR A 672 -3.71 16.93 -38.35
N ILE A 673 -3.14 15.82 -37.90
CA ILE A 673 -1.69 15.52 -37.98
C ILE A 673 -1.23 15.43 -39.45
N LYS A 674 -1.99 14.73 -40.30
CA LYS A 674 -1.68 14.54 -41.73
C LYS A 674 -2.06 15.75 -42.60
N ARG A 675 -2.79 16.73 -42.04
CA ARG A 675 -3.35 17.87 -42.76
C ARG A 675 -4.22 17.45 -43.94
N ASP A 676 -5.15 16.53 -43.68
CA ASP A 676 -6.11 16.08 -44.68
C ASP A 676 -7.21 17.15 -44.90
N LEU A 677 -6.89 18.14 -45.73
CA LEU A 677 -7.74 19.30 -46.00
C LEU A 677 -9.05 18.94 -46.72
N GLU A 678 -9.11 17.76 -47.34
CA GLU A 678 -10.29 17.29 -48.09
C GLU A 678 -11.31 16.61 -47.18
N ASN A 679 -10.90 16.17 -45.98
CA ASN A 679 -11.78 15.53 -45.02
C ASN A 679 -12.73 16.54 -44.33
N GLU A 680 -14.02 16.18 -44.25
CA GLU A 680 -15.05 17.05 -43.68
C GLU A 680 -14.85 17.39 -42.19
N TYR A 681 -14.07 16.58 -41.45
CA TYR A 681 -13.79 16.83 -40.04
C TYR A 681 -12.61 17.79 -39.81
N TYR A 682 -11.74 18.03 -40.81
CA TYR A 682 -10.50 18.80 -40.62
C TYR A 682 -10.75 20.19 -40.03
N LYS A 683 -11.69 20.93 -40.61
CA LYS A 683 -12.03 22.27 -40.14
C LYS A 683 -12.58 22.27 -38.71
N ILE A 684 -13.33 21.24 -38.32
CA ILE A 684 -13.92 21.12 -36.97
C ILE A 684 -12.81 20.95 -35.92
N ILE A 685 -11.89 20.02 -36.15
CA ILE A 685 -10.79 19.77 -35.22
C ILE A 685 -9.78 20.92 -35.21
N GLN A 686 -9.49 21.52 -36.38
CA GLN A 686 -8.62 22.69 -36.47
C GLN A 686 -9.16 23.87 -35.65
N GLU A 687 -10.42 24.25 -35.86
CA GLU A 687 -11.06 25.35 -35.10
C GLU A 687 -11.03 25.07 -33.59
N TYR A 688 -11.25 23.82 -33.18
CA TYR A 688 -11.24 23.45 -31.75
C TYR A 688 -9.83 23.50 -31.13
N VAL A 689 -8.82 23.03 -31.85
CA VAL A 689 -7.42 23.02 -31.39
C VAL A 689 -6.86 24.45 -31.31
N GLU A 690 -7.24 25.33 -32.25
CA GLU A 690 -6.61 26.65 -32.45
C GLU A 690 -7.38 27.83 -31.82
N SER A 691 -8.71 27.72 -31.62
CA SER A 691 -9.56 28.87 -31.25
C SER A 691 -10.57 28.64 -30.11
N ASP A 692 -10.53 27.50 -29.40
CA ASP A 692 -11.44 27.14 -28.29
C ASP A 692 -12.93 27.51 -28.53
N GLU A 693 -13.55 26.92 -29.56
CA GLU A 693 -14.90 27.31 -30.00
C GLU A 693 -16.02 26.32 -29.62
N GLN A 694 -17.04 26.82 -28.92
CA GLN A 694 -18.34 26.16 -28.68
C GLN A 694 -19.04 25.72 -29.99
N GLN A 695 -18.73 26.37 -31.11
CA GLN A 695 -19.27 26.02 -32.42
C GLN A 695 -18.79 24.64 -32.89
N SER A 696 -17.52 24.30 -32.67
CA SER A 696 -16.94 23.00 -33.02
C SER A 696 -17.59 21.87 -32.23
N ILE A 697 -17.83 22.11 -30.93
CA ILE A 697 -18.58 21.17 -30.08
C ILE A 697 -19.97 20.90 -30.66
N ASN A 698 -20.70 21.94 -31.06
CA ASN A 698 -22.04 21.74 -31.65
C ASN A 698 -21.99 21.00 -33.00
N LYS A 699 -20.97 21.24 -33.84
CA LYS A 699 -20.77 20.52 -35.10
C LYS A 699 -20.49 19.03 -34.86
N ILE A 700 -19.57 18.68 -33.96
CA ILE A 700 -19.24 17.29 -33.67
C ILE A 700 -20.41 16.55 -33.00
N ARG A 701 -21.17 17.22 -32.12
CA ARG A 701 -22.36 16.65 -31.47
C ARG A 701 -23.38 16.15 -32.48
N ARG A 702 -23.59 16.87 -33.57
CA ARG A 702 -24.48 16.47 -34.66
C ARG A 702 -23.93 15.26 -35.43
N LYS A 703 -22.61 15.24 -35.67
CA LYS A 703 -21.95 14.12 -36.35
C LYS A 703 -21.94 12.83 -35.53
N CYS A 704 -21.81 12.92 -34.21
CA CYS A 704 -21.86 11.76 -33.29
C CYS A 704 -23.13 10.91 -33.49
N GLN A 705 -24.28 11.56 -33.74
CA GLN A 705 -25.55 10.86 -33.99
C GLN A 705 -25.48 9.90 -35.17
N ASN A 706 -24.74 10.27 -36.22
CA ASN A 706 -24.61 9.45 -37.43
C ASN A 706 -23.85 8.14 -37.17
N PHE A 707 -23.06 8.08 -36.09
CA PHE A 707 -22.28 6.92 -35.70
C PHE A 707 -22.90 6.12 -34.54
N GLY A 708 -24.06 6.56 -34.02
CA GLY A 708 -24.67 5.97 -32.83
C GLY A 708 -23.96 6.36 -31.52
N ILE A 709 -23.27 7.50 -31.51
CA ILE A 709 -22.63 8.07 -30.32
C ILE A 709 -23.53 9.16 -29.75
N ARG A 710 -23.79 9.13 -28.43
CA ARG A 710 -24.62 10.14 -27.75
C ARG A 710 -23.97 11.52 -27.78
N ASN A 711 -24.77 12.55 -28.04
CA ASN A 711 -24.30 13.94 -28.23
C ASN A 711 -23.50 14.48 -27.04
N PHE A 712 -23.78 14.07 -25.80
CA PHE A 712 -23.05 14.61 -24.66
C PHE A 712 -21.54 14.30 -24.74
N TRP A 713 -21.14 13.23 -25.45
CA TRP A 713 -19.72 12.88 -25.67
C TRP A 713 -18.96 13.84 -26.58
N GLY A 714 -19.62 14.70 -27.34
CA GLY A 714 -18.97 15.54 -28.35
C GLY A 714 -17.82 16.40 -27.81
N TYR A 715 -17.99 16.96 -26.61
CA TYR A 715 -16.91 17.71 -25.94
C TYR A 715 -15.72 16.80 -25.60
N SER A 716 -15.97 15.71 -24.88
CA SER A 716 -14.94 14.74 -24.49
C SER A 716 -14.18 14.16 -25.69
N ILE A 717 -14.83 13.97 -26.84
CA ILE A 717 -14.19 13.48 -28.07
C ILE A 717 -13.21 14.51 -28.62
N LEU A 718 -13.63 15.77 -28.75
CA LEU A 718 -12.76 16.85 -29.25
C LEU A 718 -11.61 17.12 -28.28
N GLU A 719 -11.87 17.12 -26.97
CA GLU A 719 -10.84 17.33 -25.96
C GLU A 719 -9.78 16.22 -25.97
N GLN A 720 -10.20 14.95 -26.05
CA GLN A 720 -9.26 13.83 -26.15
C GLN A 720 -8.49 13.81 -27.48
N ALA A 721 -9.12 14.23 -28.59
CA ALA A 721 -8.43 14.36 -29.88
C ALA A 721 -7.40 15.50 -29.85
N LYS A 722 -7.75 16.66 -29.29
CA LYS A 722 -6.84 17.80 -29.08
C LYS A 722 -5.66 17.39 -28.21
N TYR A 723 -5.93 16.69 -27.11
CA TYR A 723 -4.89 16.19 -26.23
C TYR A 723 -3.95 15.22 -26.97
N LEU A 724 -4.47 14.24 -27.69
CA LEU A 724 -3.64 13.30 -28.48
C LEU A 724 -2.78 14.02 -29.53
N ILE A 725 -3.33 15.04 -30.21
CA ILE A 725 -2.56 15.91 -31.12
C ILE A 725 -1.40 16.59 -30.39
N TRP A 726 -1.63 17.07 -29.16
CA TRP A 726 -0.58 17.67 -28.33
C TRP A 726 0.49 16.67 -27.92
N GLU A 727 0.10 15.46 -27.49
CA GLU A 727 1.06 14.41 -27.10
C GLU A 727 1.98 13.99 -28.25
N GLN A 728 1.47 14.03 -29.49
CA GLN A 728 2.23 13.76 -30.70
C GLN A 728 3.13 14.93 -31.13
N GLY A 729 3.14 16.05 -30.39
CA GLY A 729 4.03 17.19 -30.63
C GLY A 729 3.53 18.22 -31.66
N TYR A 730 2.30 18.06 -32.15
CA TYR A 730 1.67 18.96 -33.13
C TYR A 730 1.00 20.16 -32.45
N ALA A 731 0.37 21.03 -33.27
CA ALA A 731 -0.22 22.30 -32.85
C ALA A 731 0.76 23.20 -32.06
N THR A 732 2.01 23.30 -32.54
CA THR A 732 3.15 23.86 -31.80
C THR A 732 2.87 25.17 -31.06
N GLN A 733 2.14 26.11 -31.66
CA GLN A 733 1.83 27.40 -31.04
C GLN A 733 0.86 27.29 -29.85
N TYR A 734 -0.03 26.30 -29.87
CA TYR A 734 -1.12 26.12 -28.89
C TYR A 734 -0.88 24.93 -27.95
N ASN A 735 0.21 24.20 -28.14
CA ASN A 735 0.51 22.99 -27.38
C ASN A 735 1.13 23.32 -26.01
N PRO A 736 0.39 23.16 -24.90
CA PRO A 736 0.90 23.48 -23.57
C PRO A 736 2.06 22.58 -23.15
N LEU A 737 2.14 21.35 -23.69
CA LEU A 737 3.22 20.41 -23.41
C LEU A 737 4.57 20.88 -23.99
N ARG A 738 4.56 21.86 -24.90
CA ARG A 738 5.77 22.45 -25.49
C ARG A 738 6.08 23.84 -24.96
N ASN A 739 5.04 24.64 -24.73
CA ASN A 739 5.18 26.08 -24.47
C ASN A 739 5.09 26.45 -22.99
N THR A 740 4.97 25.46 -22.10
CA THR A 740 4.82 25.66 -20.65
C THR A 740 5.89 24.85 -19.91
N SER A 741 6.32 25.33 -18.73
CA SER A 741 7.20 24.55 -17.85
C SER A 741 6.44 23.43 -17.15
N LEU A 742 7.13 22.34 -16.79
CA LEU A 742 6.56 21.23 -16.04
C LEU A 742 5.86 21.69 -14.75
N SER A 743 6.52 22.55 -13.95
CA SER A 743 5.92 23.12 -12.74
C SER A 743 4.58 23.81 -13.02
N LYS A 744 4.47 24.57 -14.10
CA LYS A 744 3.25 25.33 -14.41
C LYS A 744 2.16 24.43 -14.97
N ILE A 745 2.51 23.34 -15.66
CA ILE A 745 1.55 22.29 -16.02
C ILE A 745 0.94 21.67 -14.76
N ILE A 746 1.77 21.30 -13.80
CA ILE A 746 1.35 20.71 -12.52
C ILE A 746 0.40 21.67 -11.78
N SER A 747 0.83 22.92 -11.54
CA SER A 747 0.02 23.89 -10.80
C SER A 747 -1.30 24.23 -11.50
N ASN A 748 -1.31 24.41 -12.82
CA ASN A 748 -2.54 24.75 -13.56
C ASN A 748 -3.57 23.61 -13.56
N ARG A 749 -3.10 22.38 -13.41
CA ARG A 749 -3.94 21.17 -13.46
C ARG A 749 -4.30 20.66 -12.08
N ALA A 750 -3.74 21.26 -11.03
CA ALA A 750 -3.84 20.73 -9.69
C ALA A 750 -5.29 20.56 -9.20
N ASN A 751 -6.15 21.52 -9.51
CA ASN A 751 -7.56 21.51 -9.15
C ASN A 751 -8.39 20.40 -9.85
N ASN A 752 -7.90 19.84 -10.96
CA ASN A 752 -8.52 18.67 -11.61
C ASN A 752 -8.06 17.36 -10.93
N GLY A 753 -7.01 17.46 -10.11
CA GLY A 753 -6.50 16.42 -9.26
C GLY A 753 -5.42 15.52 -9.88
N SER A 754 -4.81 14.68 -9.03
CA SER A 754 -3.58 13.94 -9.30
C SER A 754 -3.63 13.06 -10.54
N PHE A 755 -4.75 12.41 -10.87
CA PHE A 755 -4.86 11.58 -12.09
C PHE A 755 -4.77 12.40 -13.39
N ASP A 756 -5.35 13.60 -13.42
CA ASP A 756 -5.21 14.51 -14.58
C ASP A 756 -3.76 14.98 -14.68
N VAL A 757 -3.15 15.35 -13.55
CA VAL A 757 -1.76 15.82 -13.48
C VAL A 757 -0.78 14.73 -13.95
N GLU A 758 -0.91 13.49 -13.47
CA GLU A 758 -0.09 12.34 -13.86
C GLU A 758 -0.06 12.14 -15.38
N GLN A 759 -1.24 12.18 -16.01
CA GLN A 759 -1.39 12.01 -17.45
C GLN A 759 -0.59 13.09 -18.20
N TYR A 760 -0.76 14.36 -17.80
CA TYR A 760 -0.04 15.49 -18.42
C TYR A 760 1.47 15.45 -18.20
N ILE A 761 1.94 15.04 -17.02
CA ILE A 761 3.38 14.89 -16.75
C ILE A 761 3.97 13.80 -17.65
N THR A 762 3.30 12.65 -17.74
CA THR A 762 3.74 11.52 -18.57
C THR A 762 3.91 11.97 -20.01
N SER A 763 2.91 12.63 -20.59
CA SER A 763 2.97 13.12 -21.97
C SER A 763 4.00 14.24 -22.15
N TYR A 764 4.21 15.10 -21.14
CA TYR A 764 5.22 16.15 -21.16
C TYR A 764 6.64 15.57 -21.24
N LEU A 765 6.94 14.59 -20.38
CA LEU A 765 8.23 13.92 -20.36
C LEU A 765 8.44 13.11 -21.64
N ARG A 766 7.43 12.33 -22.07
CA ARG A 766 7.45 11.59 -23.34
C ARG A 766 7.81 12.48 -24.53
N LEU A 767 7.12 13.62 -24.66
CA LEU A 767 7.38 14.57 -25.73
C LEU A 767 8.76 15.24 -25.58
N SER A 768 9.19 15.53 -24.35
CA SER A 768 10.50 16.14 -24.09
C SER A 768 11.65 15.21 -24.47
N VAL A 769 11.55 13.91 -24.15
CA VAL A 769 12.50 12.88 -24.58
C VAL A 769 12.52 12.78 -26.10
N HIS A 770 11.35 12.69 -26.74
CA HIS A 770 11.24 12.59 -28.19
C HIS A 770 11.86 13.80 -28.92
N LEU A 771 11.63 15.01 -28.42
CA LEU A 771 12.14 16.25 -29.00
C LEU A 771 13.55 16.63 -28.52
N GLN A 772 14.16 15.84 -27.64
CA GLN A 772 15.47 16.12 -27.05
C GLN A 772 15.51 17.46 -26.29
N ASN A 773 14.44 17.80 -25.57
CA ASN A 773 14.33 19.00 -24.74
C ASN A 773 14.67 18.72 -23.28
N LYS A 774 15.50 19.59 -22.67
CA LYS A 774 15.80 19.53 -21.24
C LYS A 774 14.64 20.07 -20.40
N VAL A 775 14.34 19.35 -19.33
CA VAL A 775 13.29 19.60 -18.34
C VAL A 775 13.92 19.68 -16.95
N ASP A 776 13.41 20.59 -16.13
CA ASP A 776 13.69 20.57 -14.69
C ASP A 776 12.83 19.48 -14.02
N ILE A 777 13.41 18.28 -13.95
CA ILE A 777 12.78 17.06 -13.44
C ILE A 777 12.50 17.09 -11.93
N ASN A 778 13.17 17.96 -11.16
CA ASN A 778 12.88 18.10 -9.72
C ASN A 778 11.42 18.51 -9.47
N ASN A 779 10.77 19.18 -10.41
CA ASN A 779 9.35 19.53 -10.32
C ASN A 779 8.41 18.32 -10.24
N ILE A 780 8.88 17.10 -10.52
CA ILE A 780 8.09 15.88 -10.30
C ILE A 780 7.63 15.74 -8.84
N ASN A 781 8.43 16.25 -7.91
CA ASN A 781 8.13 16.21 -6.48
C ASN A 781 6.82 16.93 -6.11
N LYS A 782 6.45 17.98 -6.86
CA LYS A 782 5.16 18.67 -6.69
C LYS A 782 3.96 17.77 -6.97
N PHE A 783 4.12 16.78 -7.87
CA PHE A 783 3.09 15.79 -8.15
C PHE A 783 3.04 14.69 -7.09
N VAL A 784 4.20 14.24 -6.59
CA VAL A 784 4.20 13.15 -5.61
C VAL A 784 3.69 13.60 -4.24
N MET A 785 3.88 14.86 -3.87
CA MET A 785 3.35 15.43 -2.61
C MET A 785 1.88 15.87 -2.69
N MET A 786 1.38 16.01 -3.91
CA MET A 786 0.03 16.46 -4.19
C MET A 786 -1.00 15.62 -3.45
N TYR A 787 -2.08 16.26 -2.99
CA TYR A 787 -3.25 15.53 -2.50
C TYR A 787 -3.73 14.49 -3.54
N TYR A 788 -3.88 13.25 -3.10
CA TYR A 788 -4.19 12.13 -3.98
C TYR A 788 -5.70 11.99 -4.19
N ASN A 789 -6.15 11.95 -5.45
CA ASN A 789 -7.58 12.09 -5.79
C ASN A 789 -8.52 11.07 -5.18
N ARG A 790 -8.03 9.88 -4.81
CA ARG A 790 -8.89 8.76 -4.43
C ARG A 790 -8.54 8.28 -3.03
N LYS A 791 -9.49 8.44 -2.11
CA LYS A 791 -9.41 7.93 -0.73
C LYS A 791 -8.17 8.45 0.03
N ASP A 792 -7.73 9.67 -0.26
CA ASP A 792 -6.76 10.36 0.59
C ASP A 792 -7.50 10.99 1.78
N TYR A 793 -7.19 10.48 2.96
CA TYR A 793 -7.85 10.83 4.21
C TYR A 793 -7.00 11.75 5.08
N SER A 794 -5.85 12.21 4.59
CA SER A 794 -4.92 13.09 5.32
C SER A 794 -5.50 14.45 5.72
N VAL A 795 -6.69 14.77 5.19
CA VAL A 795 -7.44 16.02 5.40
C VAL A 795 -8.69 15.84 6.28
N TYR A 796 -8.93 14.65 6.82
CA TYR A 796 -10.14 14.33 7.59
C TYR A 796 -10.35 15.23 8.81
N SER A 797 -9.27 15.68 9.44
CA SER A 797 -9.33 16.55 10.62
C SER A 797 -9.51 18.05 10.29
N PHE A 798 -9.64 18.43 9.01
CA PHE A 798 -9.74 19.85 8.62
C PHE A 798 -10.95 20.58 9.26
N PRO A 799 -12.16 19.99 9.35
CA PRO A 799 -13.30 20.68 9.99
C PRO A 799 -13.03 21.15 11.42
N ALA A 800 -12.42 20.29 12.23
CA ALA A 800 -11.99 20.55 13.60
C ALA A 800 -10.92 21.65 13.64
N LEU A 801 -9.84 21.45 12.89
CA LEU A 801 -8.69 22.34 12.80
C LEU A 801 -9.06 23.77 12.37
N LEU A 802 -9.88 23.91 11.32
CA LEU A 802 -10.31 25.21 10.80
C LEU A 802 -11.15 25.97 11.84
N SER A 803 -12.00 25.25 12.59
CA SER A 803 -12.81 25.86 13.64
C SER A 803 -11.95 26.49 14.75
N VAL A 804 -10.84 25.86 15.12
CA VAL A 804 -9.90 26.44 16.09
C VAL A 804 -9.17 27.65 15.51
N PHE A 805 -8.68 27.57 14.27
CA PHE A 805 -7.99 28.70 13.62
C PHE A 805 -8.87 29.93 13.43
N GLU A 806 -10.17 29.76 13.19
CA GLU A 806 -11.13 30.86 13.15
C GLU A 806 -11.29 31.52 14.53
N GLN A 807 -11.41 30.73 15.59
CA GLN A 807 -11.52 31.24 16.96
C GLN A 807 -10.28 32.04 17.37
N LYS A 808 -9.10 31.64 16.87
CA LYS A 808 -7.84 32.37 17.08
C LYS A 808 -7.63 33.54 16.09
N GLY A 809 -8.48 33.67 15.07
CA GLY A 809 -8.45 34.78 14.11
C GLY A 809 -7.49 34.64 12.93
N PHE A 810 -7.01 33.42 12.63
CA PHE A 810 -6.07 33.17 11.53
C PHE A 810 -6.74 33.04 10.15
N ILE A 811 -7.98 32.55 10.14
CA ILE A 811 -8.75 32.34 8.93
C ILE A 811 -10.20 32.78 9.17
N ARG A 812 -10.89 33.25 8.13
CA ARG A 812 -12.31 33.62 8.21
C ARG A 812 -13.16 32.41 7.86
N GLU A 813 -14.34 32.31 8.44
CA GLU A 813 -15.35 31.28 8.11
C GLU A 813 -15.58 31.16 6.60
N GLU A 814 -15.62 32.29 5.89
CA GLU A 814 -15.77 32.34 4.44
C GLU A 814 -14.65 31.60 3.69
N ASP A 815 -13.40 31.79 4.14
CA ASP A 815 -12.20 31.24 3.52
C ASP A 815 -12.06 29.74 3.85
N SER A 816 -12.47 29.32 5.06
CA SER A 816 -12.59 27.91 5.44
C SER A 816 -13.54 27.15 4.53
N ILE A 817 -14.71 27.73 4.21
CA ILE A 817 -15.70 27.13 3.30
C ILE A 817 -15.10 26.98 1.88
N ASP A 818 -14.40 28.00 1.38
CA ASP A 818 -13.79 27.93 0.04
C ASP A 818 -12.70 26.87 -0.02
N LEU A 819 -11.86 26.77 1.01
CA LEU A 819 -10.83 25.75 1.09
C LEU A 819 -11.42 24.34 1.00
N LEU A 820 -12.47 24.05 1.78
CA LEU A 820 -13.13 22.75 1.78
C LEU A 820 -13.80 22.44 0.43
N ILE A 821 -14.46 23.42 -0.20
CA ILE A 821 -15.06 23.24 -1.54
C ILE A 821 -13.98 22.93 -2.58
N LYS A 822 -12.87 23.67 -2.60
CA LYS A 822 -11.75 23.43 -3.52
C LYS A 822 -11.16 22.04 -3.34
N LEU A 823 -10.90 21.64 -2.09
CA LEU A 823 -10.41 20.32 -1.75
C LEU A 823 -11.36 19.20 -2.21
N MET A 824 -12.66 19.38 -1.98
CA MET A 824 -13.69 18.44 -2.44
C MET A 824 -13.78 18.34 -3.96
N ASN A 825 -13.48 19.41 -4.70
CA ASN A 825 -13.40 19.39 -6.17
C ASN A 825 -12.18 18.62 -6.70
N GLN A 826 -11.05 18.70 -5.99
CA GLN A 826 -9.84 17.96 -6.33
C GLN A 826 -10.02 16.44 -6.08
N SER A 827 -10.89 16.05 -5.17
CA SER A 827 -11.15 14.66 -4.81
C SER A 827 -12.18 13.96 -5.69
N GLU A 828 -11.86 12.75 -6.17
CA GLU A 828 -12.84 11.83 -6.79
C GLU A 828 -13.79 11.23 -5.74
N LYS A 829 -13.23 10.75 -4.61
CA LYS A 829 -13.98 10.03 -3.57
C LYS A 829 -13.22 10.03 -2.24
N GLY A 830 -13.98 10.07 -1.14
CA GLY A 830 -13.47 9.81 0.22
C GLY A 830 -13.78 10.91 1.22
N ILE A 831 -13.96 12.15 0.77
CA ILE A 831 -14.04 13.35 1.63
C ILE A 831 -15.31 14.20 1.43
N ARG A 832 -16.38 13.63 0.86
CA ARG A 832 -17.62 14.39 0.58
C ARG A 832 -18.34 14.92 1.82
N HIS A 833 -17.99 14.41 3.00
CA HIS A 833 -18.61 14.79 4.27
C HIS A 833 -17.92 15.99 4.94
N LEU A 834 -16.74 16.45 4.48
CA LEU A 834 -15.95 17.46 5.19
C LEU A 834 -16.73 18.76 5.41
N LEU A 835 -17.31 19.31 4.34
CA LEU A 835 -18.07 20.56 4.44
C LEU A 835 -19.36 20.38 5.27
N THR A 836 -20.05 19.26 5.15
CA THR A 836 -21.21 18.94 6.02
C THR A 836 -20.80 18.90 7.49
N THR A 837 -19.68 18.25 7.80
CA THR A 837 -19.15 18.11 9.17
C THR A 837 -18.78 19.47 9.75
N TYR A 838 -18.06 20.28 8.96
CA TYR A 838 -17.68 21.64 9.33
C TYR A 838 -18.90 22.54 9.58
N LEU A 839 -19.87 22.56 8.66
CA LEU A 839 -21.08 23.38 8.84
C LEU A 839 -21.92 22.91 10.03
N SER A 840 -21.92 21.60 10.33
CA SER A 840 -22.67 21.05 11.46
C SER A 840 -22.13 21.50 12.82
N SER A 841 -20.85 21.90 12.91
CA SER A 841 -20.25 22.43 14.13
C SER A 841 -20.45 23.94 14.31
N LYS A 842 -20.95 24.65 13.28
CA LYS A 842 -21.21 26.10 13.32
C LYS A 842 -22.60 26.44 13.87
N ASP A 843 -22.83 27.73 14.03
CA ASP A 843 -24.17 28.23 14.30
C ASP A 843 -25.05 28.16 13.04
N SER A 844 -26.37 28.13 13.24
CA SER A 844 -27.27 28.06 12.11
C SER A 844 -27.22 29.30 11.21
N GLU A 845 -26.77 30.45 11.73
CA GLU A 845 -26.71 31.71 11.00
C GLU A 845 -25.69 31.69 9.86
N CYS A 846 -24.62 30.90 9.99
CA CYS A 846 -23.65 30.59 8.92
C CYS A 846 -24.34 30.25 7.57
N MET A 847 -25.43 29.47 7.59
CA MET A 847 -26.16 29.09 6.37
C MET A 847 -26.76 30.30 5.62
N LEU A 848 -27.17 31.34 6.34
CA LEU A 848 -27.70 32.58 5.75
C LEU A 848 -26.56 33.46 5.22
N THR A 849 -25.50 33.59 6.02
CA THR A 849 -24.34 34.44 5.73
C THR A 849 -23.65 34.01 4.44
N HIS A 850 -23.53 32.70 4.19
CA HIS A 850 -22.80 32.15 3.06
C HIS A 850 -23.68 31.50 1.98
N LYS A 851 -24.97 31.86 1.91
CA LYS A 851 -25.95 31.29 0.97
C LYS A 851 -25.50 31.25 -0.50
N GLU A 852 -24.74 32.25 -0.94
CA GLU A 852 -24.28 32.39 -2.34
C GLU A 852 -23.26 31.30 -2.72
N LYS A 853 -22.61 30.66 -1.74
CA LYS A 853 -21.65 29.55 -1.95
C LYS A 853 -22.34 28.20 -2.11
N PHE A 854 -23.62 28.12 -1.76
CA PHE A 854 -24.43 26.91 -1.79
C PHE A 854 -25.32 26.96 -3.04
N SER A 855 -24.83 26.44 -4.17
CA SER A 855 -25.61 26.41 -5.43
C SER A 855 -26.37 25.10 -5.62
N SER A 856 -27.41 25.13 -6.45
CA SER A 856 -28.18 23.95 -6.88
C SER A 856 -27.41 23.03 -7.84
N ASP A 857 -26.36 23.56 -8.48
CA ASP A 857 -25.73 22.88 -9.62
C ASP A 857 -24.65 21.88 -9.19
N ASN A 858 -24.06 22.06 -8.00
CA ASN A 858 -23.09 21.15 -7.39
C ASN A 858 -23.33 21.04 -5.88
N TYR A 859 -23.87 19.90 -5.43
CA TYR A 859 -24.15 19.67 -4.02
C TYR A 859 -22.91 19.20 -3.25
N TYR A 860 -22.14 20.16 -2.73
CA TYR A 860 -20.99 19.90 -1.85
C TYR A 860 -21.39 19.58 -0.40
N VAL A 861 -22.65 19.84 -0.03
CA VAL A 861 -23.17 19.62 1.32
C VAL A 861 -24.27 18.57 1.25
N ASP A 862 -24.24 17.63 2.19
CA ASP A 862 -25.40 16.80 2.47
C ASP A 862 -26.35 17.57 3.39
N TYR A 863 -27.26 18.35 2.79
CA TYR A 863 -28.14 19.24 3.54
C TYR A 863 -29.08 18.51 4.50
N PHE A 864 -29.29 17.20 4.33
CA PHE A 864 -30.16 16.44 5.22
C PHE A 864 -29.45 15.83 6.43
N GLU A 865 -28.11 15.79 6.41
CA GLU A 865 -27.30 15.44 7.58
C GLU A 865 -27.07 16.63 8.52
N LEU A 866 -27.26 17.86 8.04
CA LEU A 866 -27.13 19.07 8.85
C LEU A 866 -28.12 19.08 10.04
N PRO A 867 -27.74 19.68 11.19
CA PRO A 867 -28.64 19.84 12.32
C PRO A 867 -29.90 20.62 11.94
N LYS A 868 -31.07 20.27 12.50
CA LYS A 868 -32.36 20.92 12.19
C LYS A 868 -32.35 22.47 12.21
N GLY A 869 -31.54 23.09 13.07
CA GLY A 869 -31.39 24.54 13.13
C GLY A 869 -30.86 25.15 11.84
N HIS A 870 -29.91 24.49 11.19
CA HIS A 870 -29.32 24.88 9.90
C HIS A 870 -30.32 24.70 8.76
N ILE A 871 -30.99 23.55 8.71
CA ILE A 871 -32.04 23.25 7.71
C ILE A 871 -33.15 24.31 7.77
N ASN A 872 -33.49 24.80 8.97
CA ASN A 872 -34.48 25.86 9.16
C ASN A 872 -34.09 27.20 8.55
N GLN A 873 -32.83 27.43 8.19
CA GLN A 873 -32.43 28.66 7.51
C GLN A 873 -32.56 28.58 5.99
N LEU A 874 -32.62 27.38 5.43
CA LEU A 874 -32.69 27.18 3.99
C LEU A 874 -34.08 27.54 3.42
N GLU A 875 -34.08 28.04 2.19
CA GLU A 875 -35.29 28.33 1.42
C GLU A 875 -36.00 27.05 1.01
N ARG A 876 -37.33 27.10 0.95
CA ARG A 876 -38.17 25.94 0.66
C ARG A 876 -37.87 25.37 -0.73
N GLU A 877 -37.78 26.25 -1.73
CA GLU A 877 -37.53 25.89 -3.12
C GLU A 877 -36.22 25.11 -3.26
N PHE A 878 -35.16 25.57 -2.58
CA PHE A 878 -33.85 24.95 -2.59
C PHE A 878 -33.85 23.53 -1.98
N ILE A 879 -34.45 23.39 -0.79
CA ILE A 879 -34.53 22.09 -0.09
C ILE A 879 -35.20 21.03 -0.96
N PHE A 880 -36.27 21.39 -1.65
CA PHE A 880 -37.02 20.41 -2.44
C PHE A 880 -36.43 20.19 -3.83
N ASP A 881 -35.73 21.16 -4.41
CA ASP A 881 -34.88 20.91 -5.57
C ASP A 881 -33.78 19.88 -5.24
N TYR A 882 -33.08 20.06 -4.11
CA TYR A 882 -32.11 19.09 -3.60
C TYR A 882 -32.75 17.71 -3.33
N PHE A 883 -33.92 17.68 -2.70
CA PHE A 883 -34.67 16.44 -2.45
C PHE A 883 -34.93 15.67 -3.75
N PHE A 884 -35.44 16.32 -4.79
CA PHE A 884 -35.75 15.65 -6.05
C PHE A 884 -34.48 15.23 -6.82
N ASN A 885 -33.42 16.03 -6.78
CA ASN A 885 -32.14 15.64 -7.38
C ASN A 885 -31.51 14.44 -6.66
N ARG A 886 -31.58 14.39 -5.33
CA ARG A 886 -31.10 13.25 -4.52
C ARG A 886 -31.96 12.00 -4.71
N LEU A 887 -33.28 12.16 -4.77
CA LEU A 887 -34.22 11.06 -5.05
C LEU A 887 -34.00 10.48 -6.46
N GLY A 888 -33.70 11.33 -7.45
CA GLY A 888 -33.39 10.93 -8.81
C GLY A 888 -34.56 10.20 -9.48
N ARG A 889 -34.38 8.91 -9.81
CA ARG A 889 -35.44 8.02 -10.33
C ARG A 889 -35.98 7.06 -9.28
N SER A 890 -35.54 7.19 -8.02
CA SER A 890 -36.02 6.37 -6.91
C SER A 890 -37.44 6.80 -6.52
N ASN A 891 -38.25 5.84 -6.06
CA ASN A 891 -39.53 6.12 -5.43
C ASN A 891 -39.48 5.89 -3.91
N SER A 892 -38.29 5.76 -3.34
CA SER A 892 -38.08 5.57 -1.91
C SER A 892 -36.88 6.35 -1.38
N ILE A 893 -36.96 6.77 -0.11
CA ILE A 893 -35.87 7.45 0.62
C ILE A 893 -35.77 6.93 2.05
N SER A 894 -34.55 6.83 2.60
CA SER A 894 -34.32 6.36 3.98
C SER A 894 -34.76 7.40 5.01
N PHE A 895 -35.41 6.98 6.11
CA PHE A 895 -35.77 7.86 7.23
C PHE A 895 -34.54 8.56 7.79
N TYR A 896 -33.42 7.86 7.97
CA TYR A 896 -32.20 8.46 8.52
C TYR A 896 -31.66 9.56 7.62
N GLU A 897 -31.86 9.45 6.29
CA GLU A 897 -31.51 10.50 5.33
C GLU A 897 -32.43 11.71 5.40
N ILE A 898 -33.66 11.61 5.94
CA ILE A 898 -34.58 12.76 6.04
C ILE A 898 -34.96 13.13 7.46
N LYS A 899 -34.35 12.48 8.47
CA LYS A 899 -34.70 12.62 9.88
C LYS A 899 -34.62 14.07 10.33
N GLN A 900 -33.51 14.74 10.02
CA GLN A 900 -33.32 16.15 10.38
C GLN A 900 -34.31 17.05 9.63
N LEU A 901 -34.60 16.75 8.36
CA LEU A 901 -35.58 17.50 7.56
C LEU A 901 -37.02 17.34 8.10
N LEU A 902 -37.39 16.15 8.55
CA LEU A 902 -38.67 15.87 9.21
C LEU A 902 -38.84 16.62 10.54
N GLU A 903 -37.73 16.92 11.22
CA GLU A 903 -37.71 17.67 12.47
C GLU A 903 -37.58 19.20 12.24
N SER A 904 -37.54 19.65 10.98
CA SER A 904 -37.39 21.05 10.58
C SER A 904 -38.73 21.79 10.34
N LYS A 905 -38.67 23.09 10.05
CA LYS A 905 -39.81 23.93 9.64
C LYS A 905 -40.46 23.45 8.33
N HIS A 906 -39.71 22.72 7.50
CA HIS A 906 -40.14 22.22 6.19
C HIS A 906 -40.87 20.87 6.26
N ARG A 907 -41.08 20.34 7.47
CA ARG A 907 -41.76 19.06 7.71
C ARG A 907 -43.09 18.93 6.96
N TYR A 908 -43.91 19.97 6.98
CA TYR A 908 -45.24 19.92 6.37
C TYR A 908 -45.16 19.79 4.85
N ASP A 909 -44.27 20.55 4.21
CA ASP A 909 -44.02 20.45 2.77
C ASP A 909 -43.45 19.09 2.38
N LEU A 910 -42.52 18.55 3.18
CA LEU A 910 -41.97 17.21 2.95
C LEU A 910 -43.08 16.16 3.00
N ILE A 911 -43.95 16.19 4.02
CA ILE A 911 -45.11 15.30 4.13
C ILE A 911 -45.99 15.41 2.88
N GLN A 912 -46.31 16.63 2.43
CA GLN A 912 -47.11 16.82 1.22
C GLN A 912 -46.45 16.22 -0.03
N ILE A 913 -45.14 16.41 -0.20
CA ILE A 913 -44.38 15.88 -1.34
C ILE A 913 -44.33 14.36 -1.31
N LEU A 914 -44.09 13.77 -0.14
CA LEU A 914 -44.09 12.32 0.06
C LEU A 914 -45.47 11.72 -0.29
N THR A 915 -46.56 12.33 0.20
CA THR A 915 -47.93 11.88 -0.09
C THR A 915 -48.28 12.07 -1.57
N TYR A 916 -48.05 13.25 -2.14
CA TYR A 916 -48.44 13.58 -3.52
C TYR A 916 -47.71 12.72 -4.56
N ASN A 917 -46.40 12.53 -4.38
CA ASN A 917 -45.57 11.74 -5.30
C ASN A 917 -45.60 10.24 -4.96
N SER A 918 -46.32 9.83 -3.91
CA SER A 918 -46.35 8.45 -3.42
C SER A 918 -44.96 7.88 -3.14
N ILE A 919 -44.08 8.71 -2.58
CA ILE A 919 -42.70 8.33 -2.23
C ILE A 919 -42.75 7.54 -0.93
N GLU A 920 -42.07 6.42 -0.93
CA GLU A 920 -41.98 5.52 0.20
C GLU A 920 -40.83 5.92 1.14
N ILE A 921 -41.04 5.87 2.45
CA ILE A 921 -39.95 6.07 3.42
C ILE A 921 -39.47 4.70 3.88
N SER A 922 -38.23 4.32 3.56
CA SER A 922 -37.62 3.11 4.09
C SER A 922 -36.91 3.37 5.42
N ASN A 923 -36.62 2.33 6.18
CA ASN A 923 -35.84 2.43 7.42
C ASN A 923 -36.49 3.34 8.49
N VAL A 924 -37.80 3.29 8.71
CA VAL A 924 -38.48 4.09 9.75
C VAL A 924 -38.43 3.41 11.13
N PRO A 925 -38.00 4.06 12.23
CA PRO A 925 -38.00 3.41 13.55
C PRO A 925 -39.41 2.94 13.94
N SER A 926 -39.54 1.77 14.57
CA SER A 926 -40.87 1.17 14.84
C SER A 926 -41.80 2.10 15.62
N GLU A 927 -41.23 2.88 16.54
CA GLU A 927 -41.90 3.92 17.34
C GLU A 927 -42.38 5.14 16.53
N ARG A 928 -41.86 5.34 15.31
CA ARG A 928 -42.25 6.40 14.37
C ARG A 928 -43.19 5.90 13.27
N LEU A 929 -43.50 4.60 13.19
CA LEU A 929 -44.32 4.03 12.11
C LEU A 929 -45.74 4.58 12.11
N ALA A 930 -46.39 4.58 13.28
CA ALA A 930 -47.75 5.09 13.46
C ALA A 930 -47.90 6.54 12.97
N PHE A 931 -46.85 7.35 13.12
CA PHE A 931 -46.85 8.73 12.65
C PHE A 931 -46.99 8.84 11.11
N PHE A 932 -46.39 7.93 10.34
CA PHE A 932 -46.51 7.94 8.88
C PHE A 932 -47.78 7.24 8.38
N ASP A 933 -48.23 6.20 9.09
CA ASP A 933 -49.51 5.52 8.82
C ASP A 933 -50.70 6.48 8.95
N ASP A 934 -50.71 7.30 10.01
CA ASP A 934 -51.73 8.33 10.23
C ASP A 934 -51.78 9.39 9.11
N LEU A 935 -50.66 9.58 8.41
CA LEU A 935 -50.52 10.52 7.29
C LEU A 935 -50.77 9.86 5.92
N GLY A 936 -51.04 8.56 5.87
CA GLY A 936 -51.22 7.81 4.64
C GLY A 936 -49.96 7.71 3.77
N ILE A 937 -48.77 7.88 4.36
CA ILE A 937 -47.49 7.74 3.68
C ILE A 937 -47.02 6.29 3.82
N ARG A 938 -46.61 5.65 2.71
CA ARG A 938 -46.04 4.30 2.77
C ARG A 938 -44.69 4.35 3.46
N ALA A 939 -44.57 3.69 4.61
CA ALA A 939 -43.33 3.57 5.36
C ALA A 939 -42.94 2.09 5.52
N ARG A 940 -41.68 1.75 5.23
CA ARG A 940 -41.04 0.50 5.64
C ARG A 940 -40.22 0.76 6.90
N ILE A 941 -40.35 -0.14 7.86
CA ILE A 941 -39.69 -0.05 9.16
C ILE A 941 -38.17 -0.18 8.97
N ILE A 942 -37.42 0.41 9.88
CA ILE A 942 -36.04 0.02 10.18
C ILE A 942 -36.10 -1.45 10.55
N GLU A 943 -35.26 -2.19 9.89
CA GLU A 943 -34.87 -3.52 10.29
C GLU A 943 -33.63 -3.50 11.16
N ASP A 944 -33.57 -2.51 12.03
CA ASP A 944 -32.67 -2.62 13.17
C ASP A 944 -33.47 -3.38 14.20
N LYS A 945 -33.08 -4.65 14.29
CA LYS A 945 -32.92 -5.36 15.55
C LYS A 945 -32.95 -4.36 16.72
N LYS A 946 -33.97 -4.46 17.57
CA LYS A 946 -33.68 -4.36 18.99
C LYS A 946 -32.88 -5.61 19.37
N THR A 947 -31.62 -5.68 18.95
CA THR A 947 -30.66 -6.36 19.78
C THR A 947 -30.53 -5.43 20.96
N ASP A 948 -31.00 -5.87 22.13
CA ASP A 948 -30.48 -5.38 23.41
C ASP A 948 -28.99 -5.80 23.52
N GLU A 949 -28.19 -5.56 22.47
CA GLU A 949 -26.75 -5.74 22.48
C GLU A 949 -26.22 -4.63 23.38
N LYS A 950 -25.99 -5.05 24.62
CA LYS A 950 -25.40 -4.23 25.64
C LYS A 950 -24.05 -3.74 25.11
N TYR A 951 -23.92 -2.42 24.93
CA TYR A 951 -22.66 -1.76 24.59
C TYR A 951 -21.50 -2.35 25.41
N ILE A 952 -20.45 -2.79 24.73
CA ILE A 952 -19.26 -3.38 25.34
C ILE A 952 -18.15 -2.33 25.26
N PRO A 953 -17.74 -1.74 26.38
CA PRO A 953 -16.62 -0.81 26.38
C PRO A 953 -15.35 -1.46 25.85
N PHE A 954 -14.57 -0.70 25.08
CA PHE A 954 -13.29 -1.15 24.50
C PHE A 954 -13.42 -2.37 23.59
N GLU A 955 -14.54 -2.51 22.88
CA GLU A 955 -14.76 -3.64 21.99
C GLU A 955 -13.61 -3.78 20.98
N ASN A 956 -13.09 -5.00 20.84
CA ASN A 956 -11.93 -5.31 19.99
C ASN A 956 -10.63 -4.57 20.33
N GLY A 957 -10.58 -3.91 21.50
CA GLY A 957 -9.45 -3.09 21.96
C GLY A 957 -9.49 -1.65 21.47
N ASN A 958 -10.57 -1.21 20.81
CA ASN A 958 -10.73 0.13 20.28
C ASN A 958 -11.54 1.01 21.21
N ILE A 959 -11.29 2.32 21.22
CA ILE A 959 -12.05 3.30 22.01
C ILE A 959 -13.22 3.88 21.22
N HIS A 960 -14.27 4.29 21.94
CA HIS A 960 -15.42 5.05 21.44
C HIS A 960 -15.79 6.19 22.40
N LEU A 961 -16.58 7.17 21.94
CA LEU A 961 -17.03 8.30 22.77
C LEU A 961 -17.92 7.84 23.95
N GLU A 962 -18.64 6.74 23.80
CA GLU A 962 -19.50 6.13 24.81
C GLU A 962 -18.71 5.51 25.99
N ASP A 963 -17.38 5.37 25.88
CA ASP A 963 -16.52 4.76 26.91
C ASP A 963 -16.24 5.66 28.12
N MET A 964 -16.74 6.90 28.13
CA MET A 964 -16.49 7.91 29.16
C MET A 964 -16.65 7.38 30.60
N ASP A 965 -17.75 6.69 30.89
CA ASP A 965 -18.04 6.17 32.23
C ASP A 965 -17.15 4.96 32.57
N TYR A 966 -16.83 4.14 31.58
CA TYR A 966 -15.94 2.99 31.75
C TYR A 966 -14.52 3.46 32.09
N ILE A 967 -13.97 4.42 31.34
CA ILE A 967 -12.65 5.02 31.57
C ILE A 967 -12.52 5.54 33.01
N LYS A 968 -13.52 6.27 33.50
CA LYS A 968 -13.56 6.76 34.89
C LYS A 968 -13.54 5.61 35.91
N SER A 969 -14.29 4.54 35.64
CA SER A 969 -14.45 3.43 36.58
C SER A 969 -13.24 2.50 36.65
N THR A 970 -12.49 2.36 35.56
CA THR A 970 -11.33 1.47 35.46
C THR A 970 -10.00 2.16 35.76
N GLY A 971 -9.98 3.49 35.81
CA GLY A 971 -8.80 4.26 36.17
C GLY A 971 -7.74 4.34 35.08
N ILE A 972 -8.15 4.22 33.80
CA ILE A 972 -7.27 4.41 32.64
C ILE A 972 -6.69 5.83 32.69
N THR A 973 -5.38 5.93 32.55
CA THR A 973 -4.67 7.23 32.55
C THR A 973 -4.77 7.91 31.20
N TYR A 974 -4.57 9.25 31.15
CA TYR A 974 -4.55 9.98 29.87
C TYR A 974 -3.40 9.56 28.94
N LEU A 975 -2.29 9.03 29.49
CA LEU A 975 -1.17 8.50 28.69
C LEU A 975 -1.49 7.16 28.07
N GLU A 976 -2.20 6.29 28.79
CA GLU A 976 -2.74 5.04 28.24
C GLU A 976 -3.82 5.33 27.21
N LEU A 977 -4.72 6.28 27.50
CA LEU A 977 -5.78 6.71 26.57
C LEU A 977 -5.21 7.14 25.21
N ALA A 978 -4.11 7.90 25.22
CA ALA A 978 -3.42 8.35 24.01
C ALA A 978 -2.85 7.21 23.15
N SER A 979 -2.72 6.00 23.68
CA SER A 979 -2.17 4.83 22.96
C SER A 979 -3.25 3.98 22.28
N TYR A 980 -4.54 4.30 22.47
CA TYR A 980 -5.65 3.56 21.88
C TYR A 980 -6.05 4.11 20.51
N THR A 981 -6.63 3.22 19.69
CA THR A 981 -7.19 3.53 18.37
C THR A 981 -8.70 3.44 18.35
N ASP A 982 -9.36 4.08 17.36
CA ASP A 982 -10.78 3.83 17.08
C ASP A 982 -10.99 2.55 16.22
N GLY A 983 -12.25 2.28 15.90
CA GLY A 983 -12.65 1.18 15.00
C GLY A 983 -12.10 1.30 13.57
N TRP A 984 -11.57 2.45 13.17
CA TRP A 984 -10.96 2.73 11.88
C TRP A 984 -9.42 2.82 11.96
N HIS A 985 -8.86 2.40 13.10
CA HIS A 985 -7.43 2.38 13.37
C HIS A 985 -6.77 3.77 13.40
N ASN A 986 -7.55 4.84 13.59
CA ASN A 986 -7.02 6.18 13.76
C ASN A 986 -6.41 6.34 15.15
N SER A 987 -5.28 7.03 15.19
CA SER A 987 -4.68 7.50 16.44
C SER A 987 -5.32 8.80 16.91
N LEU A 988 -5.34 8.97 18.24
CA LEU A 988 -5.90 10.13 18.94
C LEU A 988 -7.32 10.52 18.45
N PRO A 989 -8.27 9.58 18.30
CA PRO A 989 -9.52 9.83 17.56
C PRO A 989 -10.53 10.76 18.26
N TYR A 990 -10.53 10.81 19.61
CA TYR A 990 -11.57 11.48 20.40
C TYR A 990 -10.97 12.39 21.48
N ILE A 991 -10.77 13.68 21.17
CA ILE A 991 -10.21 14.67 22.11
C ILE A 991 -11.14 14.92 23.30
N GLU A 992 -12.45 14.77 23.11
CA GLU A 992 -13.46 14.95 24.14
C GLU A 992 -13.22 14.04 25.35
N LEU A 993 -12.67 12.84 25.16
CA LEU A 993 -12.34 11.91 26.24
C LEU A 993 -11.25 12.46 27.18
N PHE A 994 -10.38 13.35 26.70
CA PHE A 994 -9.36 13.98 27.54
C PHE A 994 -9.93 15.02 28.50
N SER A 995 -11.15 15.53 28.26
CA SER A 995 -11.84 16.44 29.18
C SER A 995 -12.13 15.81 30.56
N LEU A 996 -12.00 14.49 30.68
CA LEU A 996 -12.13 13.75 31.94
C LEU A 996 -10.99 14.01 32.93
N PHE A 997 -9.84 14.51 32.46
CA PHE A 997 -8.63 14.66 33.25
C PHE A 997 -8.36 16.13 33.61
N PRO A 998 -7.64 16.41 34.70
CA PRO A 998 -7.30 17.78 35.07
C PRO A 998 -6.43 18.47 34.01
N LYS A 999 -6.86 19.65 33.53
CA LYS A 999 -6.12 20.44 32.52
C LYS A 999 -4.62 20.56 32.85
N LYS A 1000 -4.27 20.85 34.10
CA LYS A 1000 -2.87 21.00 34.56
C LYS A 1000 -2.02 19.76 34.33
N GLU A 1001 -2.58 18.56 34.50
CA GLU A 1001 -1.87 17.29 34.26
C GLU A 1001 -1.63 17.10 32.76
N LEU A 1002 -2.66 17.35 31.95
CA LEU A 1002 -2.56 17.30 30.49
C LEU A 1002 -1.53 18.31 29.95
N THR A 1003 -1.53 19.54 30.44
CA THR A 1003 -0.53 20.57 30.08
C THR A 1003 0.89 20.09 30.39
N THR A 1004 1.10 19.42 31.53
CA THR A 1004 2.42 18.98 31.97
C THR A 1004 2.96 17.85 31.07
N ASP A 1005 2.08 16.96 30.62
CA ASP A 1005 2.45 15.76 29.87
C ASP A 1005 2.04 15.80 28.38
N VAL A 1006 1.68 16.97 27.83
CA VAL A 1006 1.16 17.09 26.45
C VAL A 1006 2.09 16.49 25.40
N LEU A 1007 3.41 16.66 25.55
CA LEU A 1007 4.40 16.06 24.64
C LEU A 1007 4.39 14.53 24.71
N LYS A 1008 4.17 13.95 25.89
CA LYS A 1008 4.05 12.49 26.06
C LYS A 1008 2.74 11.97 25.50
N ILE A 1009 1.66 12.73 25.62
CA ILE A 1009 0.37 12.40 24.99
C ILE A 1009 0.55 12.35 23.47
N ILE A 1010 1.16 13.38 22.87
CA ILE A 1010 1.44 13.43 21.44
C ILE A 1010 2.37 12.29 21.01
N HIS A 1011 3.46 12.04 21.74
CA HIS A 1011 4.38 10.95 21.43
C HIS A 1011 3.70 9.56 21.52
N ASN A 1012 2.89 9.31 22.54
CA ASN A 1012 2.15 8.05 22.67
C ASN A 1012 1.12 7.87 21.55
N ALA A 1013 0.41 8.94 21.17
CA ALA A 1013 -0.48 8.92 20.02
C ALA A 1013 0.27 8.62 18.71
N PHE A 1014 1.44 9.24 18.52
CA PHE A 1014 2.27 9.02 17.34
C PHE A 1014 2.69 7.54 17.17
N TYR A 1015 2.85 6.80 18.27
CA TYR A 1015 3.19 5.36 18.24
C TYR A 1015 2.07 4.44 18.71
N ALA A 1016 0.81 4.90 18.65
CA ALA A 1016 -0.35 4.07 18.95
C ALA A 1016 -0.38 2.86 17.98
N LYS A 1017 -0.71 1.67 18.51
CA LYS A 1017 -0.70 0.42 17.74
C LYS A 1017 -2.08 -0.22 17.75
N VAL A 1018 -2.49 -0.73 16.60
CA VAL A 1018 -3.77 -1.42 16.43
C VAL A 1018 -3.77 -2.71 17.28
N PRO A 1019 -4.69 -2.91 18.23
CA PRO A 1019 -4.60 -3.95 19.26
C PRO A 1019 -4.43 -5.40 18.75
N ARG A 1020 -5.00 -5.73 17.59
CA ARG A 1020 -5.02 -7.10 17.04
C ARG A 1020 -3.85 -7.43 16.12
N ILE A 1021 -3.42 -6.42 15.37
CA ILE A 1021 -2.41 -6.56 14.32
C ILE A 1021 -1.16 -5.75 14.62
N ASN A 1022 -1.03 -5.14 15.80
CA ASN A 1022 0.18 -4.47 16.31
C ASN A 1022 0.96 -3.67 15.25
N ILE A 1023 0.25 -2.99 14.34
CA ILE A 1023 0.80 -2.07 13.36
C ILE A 1023 0.55 -0.64 13.85
N LEU A 1024 1.34 0.31 13.38
CA LEU A 1024 1.12 1.73 13.66
C LEU A 1024 -0.27 2.17 13.18
N ALA A 1025 -0.92 2.98 14.00
CA ALA A 1025 -2.22 3.56 13.72
C ALA A 1025 -2.14 4.64 12.62
N ASN A 1026 -3.29 4.94 12.02
CA ASN A 1026 -3.41 5.99 11.00
C ASN A 1026 -3.30 7.38 11.63
N TYR A 1027 -2.56 8.27 10.97
CA TYR A 1027 -2.31 9.65 11.43
C TYR A 1027 -3.35 10.67 10.96
N GLN A 1028 -4.39 10.24 10.25
CA GLN A 1028 -5.32 11.11 9.50
C GLN A 1028 -6.07 12.12 10.37
N LEU A 1029 -6.33 11.78 11.64
CA LEU A 1029 -7.04 12.66 12.59
C LEU A 1029 -6.10 13.51 13.45
N ILE A 1030 -4.83 13.10 13.61
CA ILE A 1030 -3.89 13.71 14.55
C ILE A 1030 -3.68 15.23 14.29
N PRO A 1031 -3.58 15.75 13.04
CA PRO A 1031 -3.29 17.18 12.85
C PRO A 1031 -4.32 18.08 13.51
N GLY A 1032 -5.62 17.86 13.25
CA GLY A 1032 -6.66 18.65 13.88
C GLY A 1032 -6.83 18.33 15.36
N ASN A 1033 -6.65 17.07 15.74
CA ASN A 1033 -6.86 16.64 17.12
C ASN A 1033 -5.74 17.15 18.06
N ILE A 1034 -4.51 17.33 17.57
CA ILE A 1034 -3.46 18.07 18.31
C ILE A 1034 -3.90 19.52 18.50
N VAL A 1035 -4.35 20.19 17.45
CA VAL A 1035 -4.79 21.59 17.52
C VAL A 1035 -5.95 21.77 18.52
N GLU A 1036 -6.95 20.89 18.49
CA GLU A 1036 -8.04 20.88 19.45
C GLU A 1036 -7.58 20.56 20.88
N LEU A 1037 -6.67 19.60 21.06
CA LEU A 1037 -6.12 19.28 22.38
C LEU A 1037 -5.42 20.48 23.01
N LEU A 1038 -4.59 21.18 22.22
CA LEU A 1038 -3.85 22.37 22.65
C LEU A 1038 -4.78 23.52 23.05
N ASP A 1039 -5.87 23.70 22.31
CA ASP A 1039 -6.92 24.67 22.64
C ASP A 1039 -7.70 24.26 23.90
N MET A 1040 -8.12 23.00 23.99
CA MET A 1040 -8.88 22.45 25.12
C MET A 1040 -8.16 22.64 26.47
N ILE A 1041 -6.83 22.50 26.48
CA ILE A 1041 -6.01 22.66 27.69
C ILE A 1041 -5.51 24.09 27.93
N ASP A 1042 -5.89 25.05 27.07
CA ASP A 1042 -5.47 26.45 27.10
C ASP A 1042 -3.93 26.62 27.11
N LEU A 1043 -3.21 25.85 26.28
CA LEU A 1043 -1.74 25.92 26.26
C LEU A 1043 -1.25 27.24 25.64
N GLU A 1044 -0.33 27.92 26.33
CA GLU A 1044 0.32 29.12 25.81
C GLU A 1044 1.42 28.74 24.81
N ILE A 1045 1.10 28.87 23.52
CA ILE A 1045 1.99 28.59 22.39
C ILE A 1045 1.90 29.69 21.32
N ASP A 1046 2.88 29.68 20.42
CA ASP A 1046 2.91 30.47 19.20
C ASP A 1046 2.00 29.83 18.14
N TRP A 1047 0.74 30.26 18.13
CA TRP A 1047 -0.25 29.78 17.18
C TRP A 1047 0.06 30.20 15.73
N ASP A 1048 0.79 31.30 15.51
CA ASP A 1048 1.23 31.70 14.17
C ASP A 1048 2.11 30.59 13.56
N ARG A 1049 3.00 29.98 14.37
CA ARG A 1049 3.86 28.89 13.89
C ARG A 1049 3.06 27.66 13.46
N ILE A 1050 2.06 27.24 14.25
CA ILE A 1050 1.19 26.10 13.91
C ILE A 1050 0.36 26.38 12.64
N TYR A 1051 -0.20 27.59 12.52
CA TYR A 1051 -0.96 27.99 11.34
C TYR A 1051 -0.08 28.07 10.08
N ASN A 1052 1.13 28.62 10.20
CA ASN A 1052 2.09 28.67 9.09
C ASN A 1052 2.49 27.27 8.61
N SER A 1053 2.72 26.33 9.52
CA SER A 1053 2.96 24.92 9.17
C SER A 1053 1.80 24.31 8.40
N PHE A 1054 0.56 24.60 8.81
CA PHE A 1054 -0.64 24.19 8.06
C PHE A 1054 -0.70 24.80 6.66
N CYS A 1055 -0.42 26.10 6.52
CA CYS A 1055 -0.39 26.77 5.21
C CYS A 1055 0.69 26.18 4.27
N ILE A 1056 1.88 25.89 4.79
CA ILE A 1056 2.95 25.23 4.02
C ILE A 1056 2.50 23.84 3.58
N TYR A 1057 1.85 23.09 4.47
CA TYR A 1057 1.30 21.78 4.13
C TYR A 1057 0.26 21.84 3.01
N LEU A 1058 -0.63 22.85 3.02
CA LEU A 1058 -1.58 23.06 1.92
C LEU A 1058 -0.85 23.34 0.59
N ASP A 1059 0.13 24.24 0.60
CA ASP A 1059 0.91 24.59 -0.59
C ASP A 1059 1.66 23.39 -1.17
N VAL A 1060 2.36 22.64 -0.32
CA VAL A 1060 3.04 21.38 -0.67
C VAL A 1060 2.07 20.35 -1.23
N SER A 1061 0.85 20.30 -0.70
CA SER A 1061 -0.23 19.41 -1.16
C SER A 1061 -0.88 19.87 -2.47
N MET A 1062 -0.47 21.01 -3.03
CA MET A 1062 -1.12 21.70 -4.14
C MET A 1062 -2.61 22.00 -3.86
N ILE A 1063 -2.93 22.27 -2.60
CA ILE A 1063 -4.25 22.76 -2.17
C ILE A 1063 -4.12 24.27 -1.97
N GLU A 1064 -4.85 25.07 -2.75
CA GLU A 1064 -4.71 26.53 -2.72
C GLU A 1064 -5.11 27.11 -1.35
N CYS A 1065 -4.12 27.62 -0.61
CA CYS A 1065 -4.34 28.30 0.67
C CYS A 1065 -5.00 29.68 0.44
N PRO A 1066 -5.97 30.10 1.27
CA PRO A 1066 -6.46 31.48 1.26
C PRO A 1066 -5.32 32.48 1.50
N GLU A 1067 -5.33 33.63 0.81
CA GLU A 1067 -4.27 34.65 0.94
C GLU A 1067 -4.13 35.13 2.39
N MET A 1068 -2.94 34.95 2.98
CA MET A 1068 -2.59 35.55 4.28
C MET A 1068 -2.56 37.07 4.14
N LYS A 1069 -3.31 37.78 5.01
CA LYS A 1069 -3.10 39.22 5.18
C LYS A 1069 -1.98 39.45 6.19
N ASN A 1070 -0.92 40.13 5.73
CA ASN A 1070 0.04 40.82 6.59
C ASN A 1070 -0.64 41.86 7.49
#